data_AF-A0A517PLB8-F1
#
_entry.id   AF-A0A517PLB8-F1
#
_cell.length_a   1.000
_cell.length_b   1.000
_cell.length_c   1.000
_cell.angle_alpha   90.00
_cell.angle_beta   90.00
_cell.angle_gamma   90.00
#
_symmetry.space_group_name_H-M   'P 1'
#
loop_
_entity.id
_entity.type
_entity.pdbx_description
1 polymer ?
#
loop_
_entity_poly.entity_id
_entity_poly.type
_entity_poly.pdbx_seq_one_letter_code
_entity_poly.pdbx_strand_id
1 'polypeptide(L)'
;MLSDDADGIVYADEIRIIRVVDPVIKVEVDGGTVEDSGAVDFEDTITGAPVVKTFTVTNFGERNMALGGINVPTGFSLVSGFGNTNLAPGASTTFTLQMDASVGGSFSGMVSFGGDLAVENPFNFTVSGSAADSMIIDNGDSGYSTSGAAWNREVRTFGDDTQYFQRDQDVLLGGDLPGVNTATWTFDNLGAGTYQVATHWLNHSGYASNAQITIAGIEGGPITVTLDQRFYPQGFSADGSIWQELGNFQVAAGNTLTVTISDDGANGNLAADAMRLELLTPGSTAPEIDVAAGATALTSGVSGIDLGTAFFGETLSQTFTITNTGTNTLNLGAITLPGSGEYTVSSPLGTTTLFAGQSTTFEISFNSTGAAGVVAGLVEIATNDSDENPFTFNITAEMTDVVLIDNGDVGYSSTGSWNTLYYDARYFESDAQRLNLGQSGTATWDFTNLTAGTYTVSATWLNDPLRATNAEYNVAGVGPVVVDQQVAPNDFAADGFNWEILTAAVVVAPGGSITVTLSDNGPANGAINADAIRIQRVGPLMAAAGVSSTAAPSITQSDLDSVVDAALSYWETAGLSDAQLELLGSVNFVLTDLPDAMLGGASGTTVLIDVNAAGYGWFVDGTPLDSSEFTLLDGSLLAGSGSDAFGQMDLLTVVMHELGHTLGLEDLDSDGTLMSESLDVSERRLPSADELDDFFSGIAGGDNPLLD
;
A
#
# COMPACT_ATOMS: atom_id res chain seq x y z
N MET A 1 0.79 46.60 62.65
CA MET A 1 0.73 46.42 64.12
C MET A 1 1.24 45.03 64.41
N LEU A 2 2.19 44.87 65.34
CA LEU A 2 2.50 43.56 65.92
C LEU A 2 1.37 43.23 66.91
N SER A 3 0.79 42.03 66.85
CA SER A 3 -0.15 41.52 67.87
C SER A 3 0.62 40.70 68.92
N ASP A 4 0.01 40.52 70.10
CA ASP A 4 0.62 39.92 71.29
C ASP A 4 0.46 38.40 71.39
N ASP A 5 0.21 37.71 70.28
CA ASP A 5 0.03 36.24 70.23
C ASP A 5 1.34 35.44 70.42
N ALA A 6 2.44 36.10 70.80
CA ALA A 6 3.74 35.45 70.98
C ALA A 6 3.90 34.88 72.41
N ASP A 7 4.35 33.63 72.51
CA ASP A 7 4.68 32.97 73.78
C ASP A 7 6.11 33.29 74.30
N GLY A 8 6.72 34.38 73.79
CA GLY A 8 8.07 34.83 74.09
C GLY A 8 8.31 36.34 73.87
N ILE A 9 9.56 36.80 74.02
CA ILE A 9 9.93 38.22 73.90
C ILE A 9 9.96 38.65 72.43
N VAL A 10 9.12 39.62 72.07
CA VAL A 10 9.12 40.27 70.75
C VAL A 10 10.08 41.46 70.79
N TYR A 11 11.10 41.46 69.92
CA TYR A 11 11.93 42.63 69.64
C TYR A 11 11.42 43.31 68.37
N ALA A 12 11.08 44.59 68.47
CA ALA A 12 10.93 45.48 67.32
C ALA A 12 12.06 46.51 67.37
N ASP A 13 12.82 46.63 66.29
CA ASP A 13 13.79 47.71 66.13
C ASP A 13 13.11 48.95 65.48
N GLU A 14 13.90 49.95 65.12
CA GLU A 14 13.46 51.22 64.54
C GLU A 14 12.65 51.01 63.25
N ILE A 15 11.34 51.30 63.30
CA ILE A 15 10.53 51.50 62.10
C ILE A 15 10.73 52.94 61.65
N ARG A 16 11.58 53.14 60.66
CA ARG A 16 11.77 54.44 60.00
C ARG A 16 10.70 54.62 58.93
N ILE A 17 9.68 55.44 59.21
CA ILE A 17 8.74 55.91 58.18
C ILE A 17 9.36 57.16 57.54
N ILE A 18 9.99 56.97 56.38
CA ILE A 18 10.47 58.09 55.55
C ILE A 18 9.33 58.46 54.61
N ARG A 19 8.91 59.72 54.61
CA ARG A 19 8.06 60.25 53.55
C ARG A 19 8.91 60.36 52.28
N VAL A 20 8.67 59.50 51.30
CA VAL A 20 9.39 59.55 50.03
C VAL A 20 8.62 60.44 49.06
N VAL A 21 9.00 61.71 49.02
CA VAL A 21 8.36 62.71 48.15
C VAL A 21 8.77 62.50 46.69
N ASP A 22 9.97 61.97 46.46
CA ASP A 22 10.48 61.69 45.13
C ASP A 22 9.98 60.32 44.60
N PRO A 23 9.97 60.11 43.28
CA PRO A 23 9.64 58.81 42.69
C PRO A 23 10.54 57.70 43.21
N VAL A 24 9.97 56.50 43.39
CA VAL A 24 10.71 55.28 43.78
C VAL A 24 10.36 54.20 42.78
N ILE A 25 11.36 53.66 42.10
CA ILE A 25 11.15 52.62 41.11
C ILE A 25 11.22 51.22 41.73
N LYS A 26 10.34 50.33 41.27
CA LYS A 26 10.49 48.89 41.44
C LYS A 26 10.31 48.24 40.07
N VAL A 27 11.24 47.36 39.71
CA VAL A 27 11.18 46.57 38.49
C VAL A 27 11.01 45.10 38.88
N GLU A 28 10.10 44.39 38.22
CA GLU A 28 9.81 42.99 38.50
C GLU A 28 9.76 42.18 37.20
N VAL A 29 10.27 40.94 37.27
CA VAL A 29 10.26 39.95 36.17
C VAL A 29 10.16 38.55 36.79
N ASP A 30 9.39 37.65 36.17
CA ASP A 30 9.19 36.25 36.62
C ASP A 30 8.80 36.10 38.11
N GLY A 31 8.09 37.09 38.66
CA GLY A 31 7.69 37.13 40.07
C GLY A 31 8.79 37.56 41.05
N GLY A 32 10.00 37.86 40.56
CA GLY A 32 11.11 38.42 41.33
C GLY A 32 11.30 39.93 41.13
N THR A 33 12.00 40.58 42.07
CA THR A 33 12.40 42.00 41.94
C THR A 33 13.78 42.09 41.27
N VAL A 34 13.92 42.99 40.30
CA VAL A 34 15.18 43.34 39.65
C VAL A 34 15.74 44.57 40.34
N GLU A 35 16.92 44.44 40.92
CA GLU A 35 17.64 45.54 41.57
C GLU A 35 18.40 46.40 40.54
N ASP A 36 18.65 47.67 40.85
CA ASP A 36 19.56 48.50 40.04
C ASP A 36 20.99 47.93 40.10
N SER A 37 21.63 47.84 38.94
CA SER A 37 22.85 47.05 38.68
C SER A 37 22.71 45.54 38.92
N GLY A 38 21.48 45.02 39.04
CA GLY A 38 21.19 43.60 39.16
C GLY A 38 21.38 42.83 37.84
N ALA A 39 20.94 41.57 37.83
CA ALA A 39 20.99 40.70 36.67
C ALA A 39 19.68 39.95 36.45
N VAL A 40 19.35 39.69 35.20
CA VAL A 40 18.21 38.86 34.79
C VAL A 40 18.70 37.86 33.76
N ASP A 41 18.58 36.59 34.08
CA ASP A 41 18.91 35.51 33.15
C ASP A 41 17.72 35.26 32.22
N PHE A 42 17.99 35.00 30.95
CA PHE A 42 17.03 34.54 29.94
C PHE A 42 17.15 33.03 29.71
N GLU A 43 17.95 32.35 30.53
CA GLU A 43 18.20 30.92 30.47
C GLU A 43 18.86 30.47 29.15
N ASP A 44 19.06 29.16 29.01
CA ASP A 44 19.53 28.53 27.79
C ASP A 44 18.36 28.19 26.87
N THR A 45 18.57 28.34 25.56
CA THR A 45 17.57 28.00 24.53
C THR A 45 18.22 27.36 23.31
N ILE A 46 17.41 26.91 22.35
CA ILE A 46 17.89 26.39 21.08
C ILE A 46 17.99 27.53 20.04
N THR A 47 18.96 27.48 19.13
CA THR A 47 19.08 28.44 18.03
C THR A 47 17.75 28.57 17.28
N GLY A 48 17.29 29.80 17.05
CA GLY A 48 16.01 30.10 16.41
C GLY A 48 14.80 30.12 17.35
N ALA A 49 14.95 29.74 18.63
CA ALA A 49 13.92 29.86 19.66
C ALA A 49 14.15 31.11 20.52
N PRO A 50 13.46 32.25 20.27
CA PRO A 50 13.65 33.44 21.07
C PRO A 50 13.15 33.24 22.51
N VAL A 51 13.73 33.90 23.51
CA VAL A 51 13.18 33.89 24.89
C VAL A 51 12.62 35.26 25.22
N VAL A 52 11.36 35.33 25.64
CA VAL A 52 10.66 36.59 25.88
C VAL A 52 10.35 36.77 27.36
N LYS A 53 10.77 37.89 27.95
CA LYS A 53 10.46 38.26 29.34
C LYS A 53 9.73 39.60 29.40
N THR A 54 8.68 39.66 30.21
CA THR A 54 7.90 40.88 30.44
C THR A 54 8.24 41.47 31.81
N PHE A 55 8.71 42.71 31.78
CA PHE A 55 9.10 43.47 32.95
C PHE A 55 7.98 44.41 33.38
N THR A 56 7.69 44.45 34.66
CA THR A 56 6.74 45.40 35.26
C THR A 56 7.51 46.48 36.01
N VAL A 57 7.28 47.74 35.66
CA VAL A 57 7.86 48.91 36.31
C VAL A 57 6.77 49.63 37.09
N THR A 58 6.95 49.80 38.39
CA THR A 58 5.98 50.43 39.31
C THR A 58 6.59 51.63 40.00
N ASN A 59 5.82 52.72 40.11
CA ASN A 59 6.18 53.89 40.91
C ASN A 59 5.63 53.75 42.34
N PHE A 60 6.50 53.57 43.33
CA PHE A 60 6.14 53.53 44.75
C PHE A 60 6.29 54.87 45.49
N GLY A 61 6.71 55.93 44.80
CA GLY A 61 6.86 57.28 45.37
C GLY A 61 5.56 58.09 45.40
N GLU A 62 5.61 59.30 45.98
CA GLU A 62 4.44 60.21 46.10
C GLU A 62 4.30 61.20 44.92
N ARG A 63 5.26 61.26 43.99
CA ARG A 63 5.21 62.10 42.77
C ARG A 63 5.17 61.23 41.52
N ASN A 64 4.59 61.76 40.43
CA ASN A 64 4.68 61.10 39.12
C ASN A 64 6.13 60.84 38.71
N MET A 65 6.38 59.66 38.12
CA MET A 65 7.67 59.23 37.58
C MET A 65 7.68 59.31 36.05
N ALA A 66 8.59 60.08 35.47
CA ALA A 66 8.81 60.16 34.03
C ALA A 66 9.88 59.15 33.59
N LEU A 67 9.54 58.28 32.63
CA LEU A 67 10.41 57.25 32.08
C LEU A 67 11.02 57.68 30.74
N GLY A 68 12.30 57.37 30.55
CA GLY A 68 13.05 57.58 29.32
C GLY A 68 12.98 56.41 28.33
N GLY A 69 13.73 56.49 27.24
CA GLY A 69 13.87 55.38 26.29
C GLY A 69 14.65 54.20 26.88
N ILE A 70 14.34 53.00 26.40
CA ILE A 70 15.00 51.75 26.81
C ILE A 70 16.13 51.46 25.83
N ASN A 71 17.35 51.33 26.35
CA ASN A 71 18.51 50.83 25.61
C ASN A 71 18.67 49.34 25.87
N VAL A 72 18.87 48.56 24.81
CA VAL A 72 18.95 47.10 24.83
C VAL A 72 20.28 46.66 24.19
N PRO A 73 21.00 45.68 24.77
CA PRO A 73 22.28 45.22 24.23
C PRO A 73 22.12 44.35 22.97
N THR A 74 23.22 44.11 22.25
CA THR A 74 23.26 43.19 21.10
C THR A 74 22.86 41.78 21.52
N GLY A 75 22.09 41.08 20.67
CA GLY A 75 21.51 39.77 20.97
C GLY A 75 20.14 39.84 21.65
N PHE A 76 19.70 41.05 22.01
CA PHE A 76 18.39 41.30 22.60
C PHE A 76 17.64 42.37 21.80
N SER A 77 16.33 42.25 21.74
CA SER A 77 15.44 43.20 21.07
C SER A 77 14.26 43.61 21.95
N LEU A 78 13.71 44.79 21.68
CA LEU A 78 12.52 45.30 22.36
C LEU A 78 11.28 44.83 21.60
N VAL A 79 10.50 43.92 22.20
CA VAL A 79 9.22 43.46 21.63
C VAL A 79 8.14 44.51 21.85
N SER A 80 8.12 45.11 23.05
CA SER A 80 7.22 46.21 23.38
C SER A 80 7.89 47.19 24.35
N GLY A 81 7.75 48.49 24.11
CA GLY A 81 8.22 49.53 25.03
C GLY A 81 7.21 49.87 26.13
N PHE A 82 7.52 50.86 26.96
CA PHE A 82 6.61 51.33 28.00
C PHE A 82 5.25 51.75 27.43
N GLY A 83 4.18 51.14 27.93
CA GLY A 83 2.81 51.54 27.59
C GLY A 83 2.43 52.94 28.11
N ASN A 84 3.04 53.37 29.22
CA ASN A 84 2.93 54.73 29.74
C ASN A 84 4.29 55.20 30.28
N THR A 85 4.76 56.37 29.83
CA THR A 85 6.03 56.96 30.25
C THR A 85 5.90 57.96 31.39
N ASN A 86 4.71 58.15 31.96
CA ASN A 86 4.47 59.02 33.12
C ASN A 86 3.59 58.31 34.15
N LEU A 87 4.22 57.68 35.14
CA LEU A 87 3.54 56.84 36.14
C LEU A 87 3.15 57.65 37.37
N ALA A 88 1.86 57.78 37.63
CA ALA A 88 1.36 58.31 38.90
C ALA A 88 1.80 57.42 40.09
N PRO A 89 1.77 57.93 41.34
CA PRO A 89 1.98 57.11 42.54
C PRO A 89 1.14 55.83 42.54
N GLY A 90 1.79 54.68 42.73
CA GLY A 90 1.18 53.35 42.72
C GLY A 90 0.83 52.80 41.33
N ALA A 91 1.05 53.54 40.25
CA ALA A 91 0.82 53.07 38.89
C ALA A 91 2.01 52.24 38.36
N SER A 92 1.70 51.29 37.48
CA SER A 92 2.68 50.45 36.80
C SER A 92 2.57 50.54 35.29
N THR A 93 3.65 50.21 34.60
CA THR A 93 3.68 49.93 33.16
C THR A 93 4.52 48.69 32.91
N THR A 94 4.46 48.15 31.69
CA THR A 94 5.29 47.02 31.28
C THR A 94 6.11 47.37 30.06
N PHE A 95 7.21 46.63 29.88
CA PHE A 95 7.93 46.50 28.62
C PHE A 95 8.36 45.04 28.45
N THR A 96 8.57 44.61 27.22
CA THR A 96 8.90 43.23 26.90
C THR A 96 10.22 43.19 26.14
N LEU A 97 11.16 42.41 26.66
CA LEU A 97 12.43 42.12 25.98
C LEU A 97 12.42 40.70 25.45
N GLN A 98 13.14 40.51 24.34
CA GLN A 98 13.40 39.22 23.73
C GLN A 98 14.91 39.01 23.63
N MET A 99 15.39 37.83 24.05
CA MET A 99 16.65 37.29 23.55
C MET A 99 16.39 36.72 22.16
N ASP A 100 17.11 37.20 21.15
CA ASP A 100 16.79 36.91 19.75
C ASP A 100 17.17 35.48 19.33
N ALA A 101 18.23 34.92 19.93
CA ALA A 101 18.71 33.56 19.70
C ALA A 101 18.90 33.18 18.21
N SER A 102 19.15 34.14 17.31
CA SER A 102 19.23 33.88 15.86
C SER A 102 20.50 33.16 15.43
N VAL A 103 21.47 33.01 16.34
CA VAL A 103 22.73 32.28 16.18
C VAL A 103 23.09 31.64 17.52
N GLY A 104 23.82 30.52 17.49
CA GLY A 104 24.37 29.93 18.70
C GLY A 104 25.42 30.83 19.38
N GLY A 105 25.42 30.85 20.72
CA GLY A 105 26.39 31.59 21.54
C GLY A 105 25.80 32.12 22.85
N SER A 106 26.65 32.67 23.71
CA SER A 106 26.24 33.37 24.92
C SER A 106 26.02 34.86 24.65
N PHE A 107 24.90 35.40 25.12
CA PHE A 107 24.55 36.80 25.01
C PHE A 107 24.59 37.44 26.39
N SER A 108 25.19 38.62 26.51
CA SER A 108 25.11 39.41 27.72
C SER A 108 25.32 40.90 27.46
N GLY A 109 24.60 41.74 28.18
CA GLY A 109 24.83 43.17 28.16
C GLY A 109 23.89 43.95 29.06
N MET A 110 24.10 45.26 29.13
CA MET A 110 23.35 46.15 30.02
C MET A 110 22.08 46.67 29.34
N VAL A 111 20.94 46.44 29.99
CA VAL A 111 19.70 47.18 29.72
C VAL A 111 19.71 48.43 30.58
N SER A 112 19.31 49.56 30.00
CA SER A 112 19.31 50.85 30.70
C SER A 112 18.15 51.73 30.25
N PHE A 113 17.43 52.32 31.20
CA PHE A 113 16.42 53.35 30.93
C PHE A 113 16.44 54.44 32.00
N GLY A 114 16.09 55.65 31.61
CA GLY A 114 15.99 56.78 32.55
C GLY A 114 14.70 56.74 33.35
N GLY A 115 14.76 57.17 34.61
CA GLY A 115 13.62 57.60 35.41
C GLY A 115 13.97 58.92 36.09
N ASP A 116 13.03 59.83 36.35
CA ASP A 116 13.29 61.07 37.12
C ASP A 116 13.53 60.81 38.63
N LEU A 117 14.35 59.80 38.91
CA LEU A 117 14.73 59.23 40.19
C LEU A 117 15.94 59.96 40.78
N ALA A 118 16.05 59.94 42.10
CA ALA A 118 17.13 60.63 42.81
C ALA A 118 18.46 59.85 42.83
N VAL A 119 18.42 58.51 42.70
CA VAL A 119 19.59 57.64 42.90
C VAL A 119 19.73 56.58 41.80
N GLU A 120 18.65 55.94 41.36
CA GLU A 120 18.67 54.89 40.33
C GLU A 120 18.41 55.47 38.92
N ASN A 121 19.16 56.51 38.52
CA ASN A 121 19.00 57.16 37.21
C ASN A 121 20.34 57.29 36.43
N PRO A 122 20.52 56.56 35.31
CA PRO A 122 19.58 55.59 34.74
C PRO A 122 19.44 54.33 35.63
N PHE A 123 18.30 53.65 35.53
CA PHE A 123 18.10 52.32 36.11
C PHE A 123 18.72 51.30 35.15
N ASN A 124 19.64 50.49 35.65
CA ASN A 124 20.41 49.55 34.85
C ASN A 124 20.28 48.14 35.40
N PHE A 125 20.31 47.14 34.53
CA PHE A 125 20.50 45.75 34.93
C PHE A 125 21.15 45.01 33.78
N THR A 126 21.88 43.94 34.10
CA THR A 126 22.49 43.07 33.10
C THR A 126 21.49 42.01 32.68
N VAL A 127 21.35 41.77 31.38
CA VAL A 127 20.68 40.57 30.86
C VAL A 127 21.74 39.58 30.39
N SER A 128 21.49 38.30 30.59
CA SER A 128 22.31 37.20 30.07
C SER A 128 21.42 36.08 29.55
N GLY A 129 21.97 35.20 28.74
CA GLY A 129 21.34 33.96 28.27
C GLY A 129 22.23 33.30 27.24
N SER A 130 21.88 32.09 26.79
CA SER A 130 22.63 31.43 25.72
C SER A 130 21.71 30.68 24.74
N ALA A 131 22.18 30.51 23.51
CA ALA A 131 21.55 29.67 22.51
C ALA A 131 22.54 28.61 22.02
N ALA A 132 22.11 27.36 21.90
CA ALA A 132 22.88 26.26 21.33
C ALA A 132 22.09 25.59 20.20
N ASP A 133 22.75 24.83 19.32
CA ASP A 133 22.05 24.10 18.26
C ASP A 133 21.34 22.84 18.79
N SER A 134 21.59 22.47 20.05
CA SER A 134 20.91 21.37 20.72
C SER A 134 20.44 21.74 22.12
N MET A 135 19.33 21.14 22.54
CA MET A 135 18.74 21.24 23.88
C MET A 135 18.52 19.83 24.43
N ILE A 136 18.76 19.63 25.72
CA ILE A 136 18.50 18.37 26.41
C ILE A 136 17.59 18.65 27.58
N ILE A 137 16.59 17.79 27.77
CA ILE A 137 15.74 17.78 28.96
C ILE A 137 15.90 16.41 29.60
N ASP A 138 16.42 16.40 30.82
CA ASP A 138 16.56 15.23 31.68
C ASP A 138 15.32 15.03 32.58
N ASN A 139 15.19 13.86 33.20
CA ASN A 139 14.09 13.56 34.14
C ASN A 139 14.13 14.44 35.42
N GLY A 140 15.24 15.15 35.68
CA GLY A 140 15.38 16.16 36.72
C GLY A 140 15.01 17.59 36.32
N ASP A 141 14.81 17.86 35.02
CA ASP A 141 14.67 19.22 34.49
C ASP A 141 13.23 19.72 34.47
N SER A 142 13.05 21.05 34.44
CA SER A 142 11.72 21.68 34.48
C SER A 142 10.83 21.35 33.27
N GLY A 143 11.42 20.91 32.16
CA GLY A 143 10.69 20.49 30.96
C GLY A 143 10.18 19.05 31.02
N TYR A 144 10.51 18.29 32.06
CA TYR A 144 10.05 16.93 32.29
C TYR A 144 8.86 16.88 33.25
N SER A 145 7.89 16.00 32.95
CA SER A 145 6.76 15.75 33.83
C SER A 145 6.22 14.33 33.67
N THR A 146 5.58 13.81 34.72
CA THR A 146 4.92 12.51 34.70
C THR A 146 3.44 12.63 35.03
N SER A 147 2.60 11.77 34.45
CA SER A 147 1.19 11.65 34.80
C SER A 147 0.81 10.20 35.15
N GLY A 148 -0.24 10.03 35.96
CA GLY A 148 -0.75 8.72 36.36
C GLY A 148 -0.08 8.13 37.62
N ALA A 149 0.36 6.88 37.52
CA ALA A 149 0.98 6.07 38.55
C ALA A 149 2.37 6.61 38.94
N ALA A 150 2.92 6.07 40.04
CA ALA A 150 4.23 6.47 40.52
C ALA A 150 5.34 5.96 39.59
N TRP A 151 5.93 6.87 38.82
CA TRP A 151 7.25 6.72 38.22
C TRP A 151 8.29 6.72 39.34
N ASN A 152 9.09 5.66 39.42
CA ASN A 152 10.04 5.49 40.50
C ASN A 152 11.42 5.94 40.02
N ARG A 153 11.97 6.96 40.67
CA ARG A 153 13.32 7.44 40.41
C ARG A 153 14.35 6.39 40.83
N GLU A 154 15.12 5.92 39.87
CA GLU A 154 16.28 5.06 40.04
C GLU A 154 17.55 5.91 40.02
N VAL A 155 18.22 6.03 41.17
CA VAL A 155 19.47 6.79 41.31
C VAL A 155 20.64 5.85 41.58
N ARG A 156 21.78 6.03 40.89
CA ARG A 156 23.02 5.34 41.27
C ARG A 156 23.85 6.13 42.25
N THR A 157 24.27 5.46 43.33
CA THR A 157 25.05 6.07 44.41
C THR A 157 26.56 5.86 44.30
N PHE A 158 27.05 4.92 43.47
CA PHE A 158 28.50 4.69 43.23
C PHE A 158 28.77 4.02 41.85
N GLY A 159 29.63 4.59 41.00
CA GLY A 159 30.04 4.00 39.71
C GLY A 159 30.27 5.02 38.58
N ASP A 160 30.75 4.54 37.42
CA ASP A 160 30.99 5.29 36.17
C ASP A 160 29.74 6.04 35.68
N ASP A 161 29.91 7.29 35.22
CA ASP A 161 28.88 8.29 34.88
C ASP A 161 28.22 8.02 33.51
N THR A 162 28.38 6.82 32.96
CA THR A 162 28.13 6.51 31.54
C THR A 162 26.85 5.73 31.26
N GLN A 163 26.05 5.39 32.27
CA GLN A 163 24.91 4.47 32.15
C GLN A 163 23.52 5.11 32.24
N TYR A 164 23.42 6.30 32.84
CA TYR A 164 22.23 7.16 32.87
C TYR A 164 22.65 8.54 32.40
N PHE A 165 21.75 9.33 31.84
CA PHE A 165 22.02 10.75 31.71
C PHE A 165 21.92 11.38 33.10
N GLN A 166 22.89 12.23 33.46
CA GLN A 166 22.97 12.94 34.75
C GLN A 166 22.77 12.11 36.05
N ARG A 167 22.94 10.77 35.99
CA ARG A 167 23.02 9.77 37.09
C ARG A 167 21.72 9.13 37.57
N ASP A 168 20.61 9.41 36.92
CA ASP A 168 19.34 8.78 37.27
C ASP A 168 18.38 8.65 36.10
N GLN A 169 17.30 7.92 36.33
CA GLN A 169 16.18 7.79 35.39
C GLN A 169 14.91 7.52 36.21
N ASP A 170 13.75 7.75 35.61
CA ASP A 170 12.46 7.38 36.15
C ASP A 170 11.96 6.09 35.48
N VAL A 171 11.52 5.13 36.30
CA VAL A 171 11.01 3.84 35.81
C VAL A 171 9.57 3.63 36.23
N LEU A 172 8.71 3.41 35.23
CA LEU A 172 7.37 2.89 35.43
C LEU A 172 7.42 1.37 35.44
N LEU A 173 7.05 0.77 36.57
CA LEU A 173 6.89 -0.68 36.67
C LEU A 173 5.62 -1.07 35.89
N GLY A 174 5.78 -1.91 34.87
CA GLY A 174 4.79 -2.11 33.82
C GLY A 174 4.60 -3.57 33.37
N GLY A 175 3.36 -3.82 32.96
CA GLY A 175 2.74 -4.89 32.16
C GLY A 175 1.49 -4.26 31.53
N ASP A 176 0.76 -4.93 30.64
CA ASP A 176 -0.31 -4.33 29.79
C ASP A 176 -1.33 -3.48 30.59
N LEU A 177 -1.16 -2.15 30.57
CA LEU A 177 -1.88 -1.14 31.37
C LEU A 177 -2.63 -0.16 30.43
N PRO A 178 -3.66 0.56 30.91
CA PRO A 178 -4.65 1.22 30.04
C PRO A 178 -4.22 2.55 29.39
N GLY A 179 -2.93 2.82 29.19
CA GLY A 179 -2.45 4.01 28.47
C GLY A 179 -2.64 5.34 29.22
N VAL A 180 -2.68 5.31 30.55
CA VAL A 180 -2.94 6.48 31.41
C VAL A 180 -1.70 7.02 32.11
N ASN A 181 -0.57 6.31 32.02
CA ASN A 181 0.67 6.68 32.68
C ASN A 181 1.65 7.20 31.63
N THR A 182 2.12 8.43 31.80
CA THR A 182 3.01 9.06 30.83
C THR A 182 4.22 9.71 31.48
N ALA A 183 5.32 9.76 30.73
CA ALA A 183 6.47 10.63 30.97
C ALA A 183 6.64 11.54 29.75
N THR A 184 6.65 12.85 29.96
CA THR A 184 6.59 13.86 28.90
C THR A 184 7.72 14.88 29.05
N TRP A 185 8.47 15.09 27.97
CA TRP A 185 9.45 16.16 27.80
C TRP A 185 8.85 17.23 26.88
N THR A 186 8.93 18.50 27.29
CA THR A 186 8.29 19.64 26.61
C THR A 186 9.34 20.66 26.18
N PHE A 187 9.46 20.88 24.87
CA PHE A 187 10.34 21.86 24.26
C PHE A 187 9.50 23.03 23.73
N ASP A 188 9.55 24.17 24.41
CA ASP A 188 8.70 25.33 24.11
C ASP A 188 9.36 26.34 23.17
N ASN A 189 8.50 27.09 22.46
CA ASN A 189 8.84 28.26 21.65
C ASN A 189 9.92 28.02 20.58
N LEU A 190 9.85 26.86 19.92
CA LEU A 190 10.84 26.45 18.94
C LEU A 190 10.82 27.33 17.69
N GLY A 191 12.00 27.57 17.11
CA GLY A 191 12.11 28.17 15.78
C GLY A 191 11.56 27.25 14.69
N ALA A 192 11.16 27.82 13.55
CA ALA A 192 10.82 26.98 12.40
C ALA A 192 12.06 26.22 11.92
N GLY A 193 11.94 24.91 11.75
CA GLY A 193 13.09 24.08 11.38
C GLY A 193 12.80 22.59 11.40
N THR A 194 13.81 21.81 11.02
CA THR A 194 13.80 20.36 11.21
C THR A 194 14.66 20.03 12.40
N TYR A 195 14.10 19.28 13.35
CA TYR A 195 14.80 18.89 14.56
C TYR A 195 15.01 17.39 14.60
N GLN A 196 16.24 16.95 14.90
CA GLN A 196 16.54 15.58 15.27
C GLN A 196 16.12 15.37 16.73
N VAL A 197 15.27 14.37 16.96
CA VAL A 197 14.85 13.96 18.31
C VAL A 197 15.53 12.64 18.64
N ALA A 198 16.18 12.59 19.80
CA ALA A 198 16.84 11.40 20.30
C ALA A 198 16.59 11.19 21.79
N THR A 199 16.67 9.95 22.25
CA THR A 199 16.44 9.57 23.65
C THR A 199 17.58 8.72 24.21
N HIS A 200 17.76 8.79 25.52
CA HIS A 200 18.70 7.98 26.29
C HIS A 200 17.95 7.20 27.38
N TRP A 201 18.42 6.01 27.74
CA TRP A 201 17.93 5.22 28.88
C TRP A 201 18.94 4.14 29.25
N LEU A 202 18.88 3.63 30.49
CA LEU A 202 19.60 2.41 30.85
C LEU A 202 18.81 1.18 30.42
N ASN A 203 19.42 0.23 29.74
CA ASN A 203 18.72 -0.98 29.32
C ASN A 203 18.53 -2.01 30.44
N HIS A 204 17.41 -2.73 30.40
CA HIS A 204 17.17 -3.84 31.32
C HIS A 204 16.28 -4.92 30.66
N SER A 205 16.51 -6.19 30.99
CA SER A 205 15.77 -7.31 30.36
C SER A 205 14.27 -7.33 30.69
N GLY A 206 13.86 -6.63 31.74
CA GLY A 206 12.45 -6.47 32.15
C GLY A 206 11.75 -5.26 31.55
N TYR A 207 12.41 -4.51 30.67
CA TYR A 207 11.81 -3.36 30.00
C TYR A 207 11.01 -3.77 28.76
N ALA A 208 10.11 -2.90 28.33
CA ALA A 208 9.23 -3.15 27.19
C ALA A 208 10.05 -3.29 25.90
N SER A 209 9.70 -4.27 25.07
CA SER A 209 10.23 -4.39 23.72
C SER A 209 9.48 -3.55 22.69
N ASN A 210 8.44 -2.83 23.14
CA ASN A 210 7.51 -2.10 22.31
C ASN A 210 7.06 -0.78 22.96
N ALA A 211 7.96 -0.11 23.69
CA ALA A 211 7.67 1.19 24.30
C ALA A 211 7.15 2.17 23.25
N GLN A 212 5.98 2.75 23.48
CA GLN A 212 5.34 3.70 22.57
C GLN A 212 5.77 5.13 22.93
N ILE A 213 6.38 5.83 21.98
CA ILE A 213 6.88 7.19 22.14
C ILE A 213 6.18 8.10 21.13
N THR A 214 5.31 8.99 21.60
CA THR A 214 4.58 9.95 20.76
C THR A 214 5.32 11.28 20.70
N ILE A 215 5.63 11.74 19.50
CA ILE A 215 6.18 13.07 19.19
C ILE A 215 5.03 13.93 18.66
N ALA A 216 4.70 15.01 19.36
CA ALA A 216 3.63 15.95 18.97
C ALA A 216 4.14 17.38 18.84
N GLY A 217 3.34 18.26 18.22
CA GLY A 217 3.73 19.65 17.94
C GLY A 217 4.49 19.85 16.62
N ILE A 218 4.64 18.77 15.86
CA ILE A 218 5.32 18.71 14.56
C ILE A 218 4.35 19.01 13.40
N GLU A 219 4.88 19.45 12.27
CA GLU A 219 4.11 19.57 11.03
C GLU A 219 3.65 18.18 10.56
N GLY A 220 2.42 18.08 10.05
CA GLY A 220 1.80 16.81 9.68
C GLY A 220 1.02 16.11 10.81
N GLY A 221 1.15 16.56 12.06
CA GLY A 221 0.48 15.96 13.21
C GLY A 221 1.33 14.92 13.94
N PRO A 222 0.87 14.41 15.10
CA PRO A 222 1.67 13.58 15.98
C PRO A 222 2.05 12.22 15.36
N ILE A 223 3.26 11.75 15.65
CA ILE A 223 3.79 10.44 15.23
C ILE A 223 4.12 9.61 16.47
N THR A 224 3.87 8.30 16.42
CA THR A 224 4.30 7.37 17.46
C THR A 224 5.38 6.44 16.95
N VAL A 225 6.51 6.39 17.65
CA VAL A 225 7.64 5.49 17.41
C VAL A 225 7.60 4.37 18.43
N THR A 226 7.82 3.13 17.98
CA THR A 226 7.97 1.96 18.87
C THR A 226 9.44 1.68 19.12
N LEU A 227 9.83 1.50 20.38
CA LEU A 227 11.22 1.31 20.79
C LEU A 227 11.39 0.09 21.71
N ASP A 228 12.47 -0.68 21.50
CA ASP A 228 12.85 -1.80 22.38
C ASP A 228 13.86 -1.33 23.45
N GLN A 229 13.37 -1.09 24.66
CA GLN A 229 14.19 -0.58 25.77
C GLN A 229 15.04 -1.67 26.46
N ARG A 230 14.97 -2.93 26.02
CA ARG A 230 15.81 -4.01 26.58
C ARG A 230 17.27 -3.88 26.13
N PHE A 231 17.51 -3.17 25.05
CA PHE A 231 18.84 -2.88 24.51
C PHE A 231 19.27 -1.47 24.88
N TYR A 232 20.58 -1.28 25.06
CA TYR A 232 21.16 0.03 25.32
C TYR A 232 21.09 0.87 24.03
N PRO A 233 20.91 2.20 24.09
CA PRO A 233 20.96 3.06 22.91
C PRO A 233 22.15 2.77 21.98
N GLN A 234 21.93 2.76 20.67
CA GLN A 234 22.98 2.44 19.66
C GLN A 234 23.12 3.47 18.54
N GLY A 235 22.46 4.62 18.61
CA GLY A 235 22.45 5.61 17.52
C GLY A 235 23.79 6.33 17.36
N PHE A 236 24.05 7.34 18.19
CA PHE A 236 25.25 8.18 18.09
C PHE A 236 25.76 8.65 19.45
N SER A 237 27.02 9.08 19.53
CA SER A 237 27.59 9.62 20.77
C SER A 237 27.62 11.13 20.75
N ALA A 238 27.00 11.75 21.75
CA ALA A 238 26.97 13.20 21.97
C ALA A 238 26.77 13.47 23.46
N ASP A 239 27.23 14.62 23.94
CA ASP A 239 26.94 15.09 25.31
C ASP A 239 27.34 14.09 26.42
N GLY A 240 28.41 13.33 26.16
CA GLY A 240 28.93 12.32 27.10
C GLY A 240 28.16 11.00 27.15
N SER A 241 27.10 10.85 26.34
CA SER A 241 26.21 9.69 26.32
C SER A 241 26.07 9.07 24.92
N ILE A 242 25.36 7.94 24.83
CA ILE A 242 24.94 7.36 23.55
C ILE A 242 23.43 7.58 23.41
N TRP A 243 23.01 8.16 22.31
CA TRP A 243 21.63 8.52 22.02
C TRP A 243 21.04 7.57 20.99
N GLN A 244 19.76 7.25 21.15
CA GLN A 244 18.97 6.58 20.14
C GLN A 244 18.15 7.62 19.39
N GLU A 245 18.37 7.73 18.08
CA GLU A 245 17.54 8.58 17.23
C GLU A 245 16.12 8.00 17.15
N LEU A 246 15.14 8.88 17.35
CA LEU A 246 13.71 8.61 17.17
C LEU A 246 13.21 9.09 15.80
N GLY A 247 13.88 10.09 15.23
CA GLY A 247 13.61 10.60 13.89
C GLY A 247 13.88 12.10 13.78
N ASN A 248 13.59 12.62 12.59
CA ASN A 248 13.71 14.03 12.26
C ASN A 248 12.33 14.60 12.00
N PHE A 249 12.01 15.76 12.58
CA PHE A 249 10.66 16.30 12.55
C PHE A 249 10.65 17.79 12.25
N GLN A 250 9.79 18.20 11.33
CA GLN A 250 9.59 19.60 10.99
C GLN A 250 8.67 20.27 12.03
N VAL A 251 9.04 21.45 12.51
CA VAL A 251 8.29 22.22 13.51
C VAL A 251 8.09 23.64 12.98
N ALA A 252 6.88 24.17 13.15
CA ALA A 252 6.55 25.55 12.79
C ALA A 252 7.06 26.54 13.84
N ALA A 253 7.32 27.78 13.43
CA ALA A 253 7.83 28.82 14.35
C ALA A 253 6.86 29.08 15.51
N GLY A 254 7.39 29.09 16.73
CA GLY A 254 6.66 29.32 17.98
C GLY A 254 5.89 28.12 18.50
N ASN A 255 6.03 26.93 17.88
CA ASN A 255 5.37 25.72 18.38
C ASN A 255 6.09 25.14 19.61
N THR A 256 5.34 24.36 20.38
CA THR A 256 5.83 23.46 21.42
C THR A 256 5.91 22.05 20.85
N LEU A 257 7.08 21.42 20.93
CA LEU A 257 7.24 19.98 20.66
C LEU A 257 7.19 19.21 21.97
N THR A 258 6.39 18.15 22.01
CA THR A 258 6.37 17.22 23.15
C THR A 258 6.80 15.83 22.72
N VAL A 259 7.60 15.18 23.54
CA VAL A 259 7.92 13.75 23.41
C VAL A 259 7.32 13.05 24.61
N THR A 260 6.47 12.05 24.39
CA THR A 260 5.73 11.38 25.46
C THR A 260 5.89 9.87 25.36
N ILE A 261 6.42 9.24 26.40
CA ILE A 261 6.40 7.79 26.57
C ILE A 261 5.08 7.42 27.27
N SER A 262 4.35 6.44 26.74
CA SER A 262 3.07 5.95 27.27
C SER A 262 3.14 4.47 27.62
N ASP A 263 2.38 4.05 28.63
CA ASP A 263 2.16 2.65 29.00
C ASP A 263 1.13 1.90 28.13
N ASP A 264 0.56 2.58 27.14
CA ASP A 264 -0.44 2.01 26.22
C ASP A 264 0.15 0.84 25.41
N GLY A 265 -0.30 -0.38 25.71
CA GLY A 265 0.15 -1.61 25.05
C GLY A 265 1.59 -2.03 25.37
N ALA A 266 2.25 -1.42 26.35
CA ALA A 266 3.63 -1.76 26.72
C ALA A 266 3.72 -3.15 27.35
N ASN A 267 4.61 -4.00 26.83
CA ASN A 267 4.74 -5.40 27.27
C ASN A 267 5.74 -5.63 28.43
N GLY A 268 6.21 -4.56 29.05
CA GLY A 268 7.17 -4.58 30.17
C GLY A 268 7.26 -3.22 30.86
N ASN A 269 8.27 -3.04 31.72
CA ASN A 269 8.52 -1.74 32.37
C ASN A 269 8.98 -0.69 31.36
N LEU A 270 8.76 0.58 31.66
CA LEU A 270 9.21 1.71 30.84
C LEU A 270 10.23 2.54 31.59
N ALA A 271 11.28 2.95 30.89
CA ALA A 271 12.29 3.88 31.39
C ALA A 271 12.15 5.25 30.71
N ALA A 272 12.31 6.29 31.51
CA ALA A 272 12.28 7.69 31.13
C ALA A 272 13.48 8.40 31.75
N ASP A 273 14.44 8.81 30.93
CA ASP A 273 15.67 9.47 31.37
C ASP A 273 15.76 10.83 30.64
N ALA A 274 16.45 10.90 29.50
CA ALA A 274 16.66 12.16 28.80
C ALA A 274 16.17 12.17 27.34
N MET A 275 15.77 13.36 26.89
CA MET A 275 15.44 13.68 25.50
C MET A 275 16.36 14.78 24.98
N ARG A 276 16.96 14.56 23.82
CA ARG A 276 17.81 15.51 23.10
C ARG A 276 17.09 15.97 21.83
N LEU A 277 17.08 17.28 21.64
CA LEU A 277 16.56 17.95 20.45
C LEU A 277 17.71 18.73 19.79
N GLU A 278 17.96 18.54 18.50
CA GLU A 278 18.98 19.28 17.75
C GLU A 278 18.39 19.89 16.49
N LEU A 279 18.60 21.19 16.28
CA LEU A 279 18.18 21.88 15.06
C LEU A 279 19.15 21.53 13.92
N LEU A 280 18.64 20.90 12.87
CA LEU A 280 19.42 20.57 11.69
C LEU A 280 19.67 21.81 10.82
N THR A 281 20.86 21.87 10.24
CA THR A 281 21.27 23.02 9.42
C THR A 281 20.45 23.10 8.12
N PRO A 282 19.85 24.26 7.78
CA PRO A 282 19.18 24.44 6.50
C PRO A 282 20.10 24.13 5.31
N GLY A 283 19.70 23.20 4.45
CA GLY A 283 20.51 22.75 3.30
C GLY A 283 21.34 21.49 3.54
N SER A 284 21.40 20.96 4.77
CA SER A 284 21.76 19.55 5.01
C SER A 284 20.53 18.64 5.04
N THR A 285 19.35 19.17 4.71
CA THR A 285 18.09 18.44 4.74
C THR A 285 17.61 18.08 3.34
N ALA A 286 17.37 16.80 3.11
CA ALA A 286 16.84 16.24 1.86
C ALA A 286 15.57 15.42 2.16
N PRO A 287 14.57 15.43 1.27
CA PRO A 287 13.55 14.39 1.30
C PRO A 287 14.20 13.05 0.95
N GLU A 288 13.72 11.97 1.57
CA GLU A 288 14.15 10.60 1.27
C GLU A 288 12.87 9.75 1.19
N ILE A 289 12.66 9.07 0.06
CA ILE A 289 11.52 8.19 -0.15
C ILE A 289 11.86 6.75 0.22
N ASP A 290 11.11 6.15 1.14
CA ASP A 290 11.15 4.71 1.38
C ASP A 290 9.80 4.10 0.98
N VAL A 291 9.81 2.99 0.25
CA VAL A 291 8.60 2.32 -0.25
C VAL A 291 8.62 0.85 0.17
N ALA A 292 7.51 0.37 0.73
CA ALA A 292 7.35 -1.03 1.12
C ALA A 292 6.05 -1.64 0.56
N ALA A 293 6.13 -2.90 0.14
CA ALA A 293 4.97 -3.74 -0.19
C ALA A 293 4.67 -4.67 1.00
N GLY A 294 3.61 -4.39 1.76
CA GLY A 294 3.38 -5.05 3.05
C GLY A 294 4.56 -4.83 4.01
N ALA A 295 5.23 -5.91 4.42
CA ALA A 295 6.41 -5.86 5.29
C ALA A 295 7.74 -5.83 4.53
N THR A 296 7.72 -5.85 3.21
CA THR A 296 8.92 -5.95 2.36
C THR A 296 9.32 -4.57 1.86
N ALA A 297 10.47 -4.07 2.30
CA ALA A 297 11.06 -2.83 1.79
C ALA A 297 11.53 -3.00 0.33
N LEU A 298 11.34 -1.96 -0.49
CA LEU A 298 11.69 -1.94 -1.90
C LEU A 298 12.89 -1.03 -2.14
N THR A 299 13.78 -1.44 -3.04
CA THR A 299 14.93 -0.65 -3.48
C THR A 299 14.66 -0.13 -4.89
N SER A 300 14.76 1.18 -5.07
CA SER A 300 14.50 1.84 -6.35
C SER A 300 15.37 1.25 -7.48
N GLY A 301 14.75 0.95 -8.62
CA GLY A 301 15.39 0.38 -9.81
C GLY A 301 15.85 -1.07 -9.68
N VAL A 302 15.58 -1.74 -8.55
CA VAL A 302 16.07 -3.10 -8.26
C VAL A 302 14.94 -4.06 -7.89
N SER A 303 14.03 -3.66 -7.02
CA SER A 303 12.99 -4.56 -6.51
C SER A 303 11.97 -4.96 -7.57
N GLY A 304 11.42 -6.17 -7.42
CA GLY A 304 10.29 -6.69 -8.17
C GLY A 304 9.21 -7.17 -7.22
N ILE A 305 7.95 -6.90 -7.55
CA ILE A 305 6.77 -7.41 -6.85
C ILE A 305 5.99 -8.31 -7.79
N ASP A 306 5.76 -9.54 -7.34
CA ASP A 306 4.87 -10.48 -8.01
C ASP A 306 3.56 -10.56 -7.24
N LEU A 307 2.46 -10.16 -7.90
CA LEU A 307 1.12 -10.29 -7.34
C LEU A 307 0.63 -11.74 -7.38
N GLY A 308 1.26 -12.59 -8.20
CA GLY A 308 0.88 -13.97 -8.44
C GLY A 308 -0.02 -14.13 -9.68
N THR A 309 -0.71 -15.27 -9.72
CA THR A 309 -1.58 -15.66 -10.83
C THR A 309 -3.03 -15.33 -10.48
N ALA A 310 -3.71 -14.60 -11.36
CA ALA A 310 -5.12 -14.28 -11.28
C ALA A 310 -5.87 -15.11 -12.32
N PHE A 311 -6.99 -15.72 -11.93
CA PHE A 311 -7.91 -16.27 -12.91
C PHE A 311 -8.56 -15.15 -13.75
N PHE A 312 -9.05 -15.46 -14.95
CA PHE A 312 -9.74 -14.51 -15.83
C PHE A 312 -10.77 -13.65 -15.07
N GLY A 313 -10.55 -12.32 -15.05
CA GLY A 313 -11.41 -11.35 -14.38
C GLY A 313 -11.34 -11.36 -12.85
N GLU A 314 -10.46 -12.17 -12.24
CA GLU A 314 -10.10 -12.09 -10.82
C GLU A 314 -9.26 -10.83 -10.56
N THR A 315 -9.39 -10.26 -9.36
CA THR A 315 -8.60 -9.10 -8.94
C THR A 315 -7.57 -9.50 -7.89
N LEU A 316 -6.30 -9.25 -8.18
CA LEU A 316 -5.22 -9.27 -7.20
C LEU A 316 -4.95 -7.83 -6.74
N SER A 317 -4.61 -7.65 -5.47
CA SER A 317 -4.32 -6.31 -4.92
C SER A 317 -3.11 -6.35 -3.99
N GLN A 318 -2.30 -5.30 -4.04
CA GLN A 318 -1.19 -5.06 -3.12
C GLN A 318 -1.20 -3.62 -2.63
N THR A 319 -1.23 -3.47 -1.30
CA THR A 319 -1.04 -2.16 -0.64
C THR A 319 0.45 -1.85 -0.51
N PHE A 320 0.83 -0.64 -0.88
CA PHE A 320 2.16 -0.08 -0.73
C PHE A 320 2.13 1.04 0.29
N THR A 321 3.18 1.13 1.10
CA THR A 321 3.41 2.22 2.06
C THR A 321 4.59 3.04 1.58
N ILE A 322 4.43 4.36 1.53
CA ILE A 322 5.51 5.32 1.27
C ILE A 322 5.77 6.06 2.57
N THR A 323 7.01 6.10 3.02
CA THR A 323 7.46 6.83 4.21
C THR A 323 8.50 7.86 3.79
N ASN A 324 8.40 9.07 4.33
CA ASN A 324 9.47 10.05 4.22
C ASN A 324 10.48 9.82 5.35
N THR A 325 11.55 9.09 5.09
CA THR A 325 12.63 8.82 6.06
C THR A 325 13.66 9.96 6.11
N GLY A 326 13.48 10.95 5.23
CA GLY A 326 14.37 12.08 5.09
C GLY A 326 14.15 13.14 6.17
N THR A 327 14.75 14.30 5.93
CA THR A 327 14.78 15.44 6.84
C THR A 327 14.07 16.66 6.27
N ASN A 328 13.55 16.56 5.04
CA ASN A 328 12.79 17.64 4.40
C ASN A 328 11.48 17.11 3.86
N THR A 329 10.57 18.00 3.44
CA THR A 329 9.26 17.61 2.91
C THR A 329 9.38 16.85 1.60
N LEU A 330 8.86 15.62 1.60
CA LEU A 330 8.73 14.75 0.43
C LEU A 330 7.41 15.07 -0.29
N ASN A 331 7.49 15.41 -1.57
CA ASN A 331 6.36 15.69 -2.44
C ASN A 331 6.24 14.60 -3.50
N LEU A 332 5.11 13.93 -3.51
CA LEU A 332 4.77 12.83 -4.42
C LEU A 332 3.94 13.36 -5.60
N GLY A 333 4.20 12.81 -6.77
CA GLY A 333 3.50 13.11 -8.01
C GLY A 333 2.64 11.95 -8.50
N ALA A 334 2.48 11.86 -9.82
CA ALA A 334 1.73 10.77 -10.45
C ALA A 334 2.43 9.42 -10.24
N ILE A 335 1.62 8.38 -10.10
CA ILE A 335 2.04 6.97 -10.17
C ILE A 335 1.73 6.51 -11.59
N THR A 336 2.74 6.02 -12.30
CA THR A 336 2.59 5.42 -13.63
C THR A 336 2.72 3.91 -13.50
N LEU A 337 1.78 3.19 -14.10
CA LEU A 337 1.67 1.73 -14.07
C LEU A 337 1.97 1.16 -15.46
N PRO A 338 2.47 -0.08 -15.55
CA PRO A 338 2.66 -0.76 -16.82
C PRO A 338 1.34 -1.32 -17.38
N GLY A 339 1.41 -1.90 -18.58
CA GLY A 339 0.26 -2.51 -19.26
C GLY A 339 -0.57 -1.51 -20.06
N SER A 340 -1.72 -1.98 -20.55
CA SER A 340 -2.71 -1.19 -21.31
C SER A 340 -4.00 -0.95 -20.53
N GLY A 341 -4.06 -1.38 -19.27
CA GLY A 341 -5.18 -1.09 -18.35
C GLY A 341 -5.34 -2.10 -17.22
N GLU A 342 -4.58 -3.20 -17.25
CA GLU A 342 -4.69 -4.32 -16.31
C GLU A 342 -4.27 -3.93 -14.89
N TYR A 343 -3.27 -3.04 -14.78
CA TYR A 343 -2.85 -2.45 -13.52
C TYR A 343 -3.55 -1.12 -13.28
N THR A 344 -4.19 -0.98 -12.12
CA THR A 344 -4.86 0.26 -11.70
C THR A 344 -4.46 0.67 -10.29
N VAL A 345 -4.50 1.97 -10.01
CA VAL A 345 -4.41 2.48 -8.64
C VAL A 345 -5.81 2.44 -8.02
N SER A 346 -6.15 1.34 -7.37
CA SER A 346 -7.47 1.08 -6.77
C SER A 346 -7.74 1.97 -5.55
N SER A 347 -6.69 2.30 -4.80
CA SER A 347 -6.71 3.26 -3.69
C SER A 347 -5.58 4.27 -3.87
N PRO A 348 -5.86 5.55 -4.20
CA PRO A 348 -4.83 6.54 -4.45
C PRO A 348 -4.14 6.98 -3.16
N LEU A 349 -3.02 7.69 -3.30
CA LEU A 349 -2.28 8.29 -2.18
C LEU A 349 -3.21 9.13 -1.29
N GLY A 350 -3.23 8.84 0.01
CA GLY A 350 -4.00 9.62 0.99
C GLY A 350 -3.53 11.07 1.13
N THR A 351 -2.24 11.32 0.92
CA THR A 351 -1.62 12.65 0.79
C THR A 351 -0.45 12.59 -0.20
N THR A 352 -0.19 13.69 -0.89
CA THR A 352 0.97 13.86 -1.79
C THR A 352 2.10 14.67 -1.17
N THR A 353 1.94 15.12 0.08
CA THR A 353 2.95 15.87 0.81
C THR A 353 3.17 15.20 2.15
N LEU A 354 4.40 14.73 2.37
CA LEU A 354 4.83 14.06 3.58
C LEU A 354 5.93 14.87 4.26
N PHE A 355 5.67 15.32 5.48
CA PHE A 355 6.72 15.84 6.36
C PHE A 355 7.62 14.70 6.81
N ALA A 356 8.82 15.01 7.30
CA ALA A 356 9.76 14.00 7.79
C ALA A 356 9.10 13.07 8.83
N GLY A 357 9.28 11.76 8.67
CA GLY A 357 8.69 10.70 9.49
C GLY A 357 7.24 10.32 9.14
N GLN A 358 6.53 11.09 8.30
CA GLN A 358 5.16 10.77 7.90
C GLN A 358 5.13 9.67 6.83
N SER A 359 4.00 8.97 6.76
CA SER A 359 3.74 7.95 5.75
C SER A 359 2.39 8.14 5.07
N THR A 360 2.27 7.65 3.85
CA THR A 360 1.01 7.49 3.11
C THR A 360 0.95 6.08 2.52
N THR A 361 -0.24 5.64 2.10
CA THR A 361 -0.42 4.37 1.41
C THR A 361 -1.13 4.57 0.08
N PHE A 362 -0.94 3.61 -0.82
CA PHE A 362 -1.73 3.45 -2.03
C PHE A 362 -1.88 1.95 -2.32
N GLU A 363 -2.84 1.57 -3.14
CA GLU A 363 -3.05 0.18 -3.55
C GLU A 363 -2.98 0.08 -5.08
N ILE A 364 -2.22 -0.90 -5.56
CA ILE A 364 -2.25 -1.33 -6.96
C ILE A 364 -3.09 -2.60 -7.03
N SER A 365 -4.03 -2.64 -7.96
CA SER A 365 -4.76 -3.85 -8.33
C SER A 365 -4.41 -4.30 -9.74
N PHE A 366 -4.36 -5.62 -9.93
CA PHE A 366 -4.29 -6.28 -11.22
C PHE A 366 -5.62 -6.98 -11.50
N ASN A 367 -6.22 -6.69 -12.66
CA ASN A 367 -7.40 -7.37 -13.17
C ASN A 367 -7.29 -7.42 -14.69
N SER A 368 -7.35 -8.62 -15.27
CA SER A 368 -7.28 -8.79 -16.72
C SER A 368 -8.37 -9.74 -17.20
N THR A 369 -8.99 -9.34 -18.31
CA THR A 369 -9.90 -10.16 -19.12
C THR A 369 -9.36 -10.37 -20.55
N GLY A 370 -8.06 -10.17 -20.74
CA GLY A 370 -7.39 -10.32 -22.03
C GLY A 370 -6.92 -11.75 -22.35
N ALA A 371 -5.85 -11.88 -23.13
CA ALA A 371 -5.18 -13.15 -23.38
C ALA A 371 -4.38 -13.61 -22.15
N ALA A 372 -4.31 -14.92 -21.91
CA ALA A 372 -3.58 -15.48 -20.79
C ALA A 372 -2.07 -15.19 -20.90
N GLY A 373 -1.40 -15.08 -19.77
CA GLY A 373 0.04 -14.89 -19.69
C GLY A 373 0.50 -13.82 -18.70
N VAL A 374 1.81 -13.61 -18.69
CA VAL A 374 2.47 -12.71 -17.74
C VAL A 374 2.40 -11.27 -18.21
N VAL A 375 1.79 -10.42 -17.40
CA VAL A 375 1.78 -8.96 -17.58
C VAL A 375 2.81 -8.35 -16.62
N ALA A 376 3.89 -7.81 -17.18
CA ALA A 376 5.00 -7.26 -16.41
C ALA A 376 5.38 -5.85 -16.87
N GLY A 377 5.88 -5.04 -15.95
CA GLY A 377 6.54 -3.79 -16.32
C GLY A 377 6.96 -2.92 -15.14
N LEU A 378 7.33 -1.68 -15.45
CA LEU A 378 7.86 -0.72 -14.49
C LEU A 378 6.75 0.10 -13.85
N VAL A 379 6.74 0.19 -12.53
CA VAL A 379 5.99 1.19 -11.77
C VAL A 379 6.91 2.39 -11.52
N GLU A 380 6.42 3.60 -11.79
CA GLU A 380 7.16 4.84 -11.54
C GLU A 380 6.36 5.76 -10.61
N ILE A 381 7.00 6.22 -9.53
CA ILE A 381 6.43 7.18 -8.59
C ILE A 381 7.23 8.47 -8.70
N ALA A 382 6.63 9.52 -9.24
CA ALA A 382 7.28 10.83 -9.30
C ALA A 382 7.47 11.39 -7.87
N THR A 383 8.63 11.94 -7.57
CA THR A 383 8.97 12.46 -6.23
C THR A 383 9.91 13.67 -6.33
N ASN A 384 10.17 14.37 -5.24
CA ASN A 384 11.22 15.40 -5.15
C ASN A 384 12.49 14.91 -4.43
N ASP A 385 12.56 13.62 -4.11
CA ASP A 385 13.81 12.93 -3.78
C ASP A 385 14.80 13.08 -4.93
N SER A 386 16.05 13.49 -4.66
CA SER A 386 16.98 13.86 -5.73
C SER A 386 17.63 12.68 -6.44
N ASP A 387 17.81 11.57 -5.74
CA ASP A 387 18.50 10.38 -6.22
C ASP A 387 17.54 9.23 -6.51
N GLU A 388 16.28 9.35 -6.09
CA GLU A 388 15.22 8.38 -6.37
C GLU A 388 14.00 9.02 -7.06
N ASN A 389 14.22 9.92 -8.04
CA ASN A 389 13.13 10.50 -8.84
C ASN A 389 13.22 10.18 -10.35
N PRO A 390 12.29 9.38 -10.89
CA PRO A 390 11.21 8.69 -10.17
C PRO A 390 11.73 7.53 -9.29
N PHE A 391 10.97 7.16 -8.27
CA PHE A 391 11.19 5.90 -7.54
C PHE A 391 10.58 4.79 -8.40
N THR A 392 11.35 3.74 -8.65
CA THR A 392 10.95 2.70 -9.62
C THR A 392 11.07 1.29 -9.08
N PHE A 393 10.14 0.41 -9.45
CA PHE A 393 10.24 -1.03 -9.19
C PHE A 393 9.47 -1.81 -10.27
N ASN A 394 9.84 -3.06 -10.49
CA ASN A 394 9.11 -3.92 -11.42
C ASN A 394 7.88 -4.52 -10.73
N ILE A 395 6.77 -4.66 -11.46
CA ILE A 395 5.60 -5.41 -11.02
C ILE A 395 5.26 -6.48 -12.06
N THR A 396 4.87 -7.66 -11.57
CA THR A 396 4.42 -8.79 -12.39
C THR A 396 3.15 -9.37 -11.82
N ALA A 397 2.32 -9.90 -12.71
CA ALA A 397 1.15 -10.71 -12.42
C ALA A 397 0.92 -11.60 -13.64
N GLU A 398 0.33 -12.75 -13.44
CA GLU A 398 -0.05 -13.66 -14.52
C GLU A 398 -1.57 -13.73 -14.59
N MET A 399 -2.14 -13.61 -15.78
CA MET A 399 -3.54 -13.96 -16.01
C MET A 399 -3.60 -15.39 -16.55
N THR A 400 -4.44 -16.23 -15.95
CA THR A 400 -4.74 -17.56 -16.49
C THR A 400 -6.25 -17.72 -16.71
N ASP A 401 -6.60 -18.39 -17.79
CA ASP A 401 -7.94 -18.85 -18.10
C ASP A 401 -8.16 -20.32 -17.67
N VAL A 402 -7.16 -20.96 -17.04
CA VAL A 402 -7.21 -22.36 -16.58
C VAL A 402 -7.24 -22.44 -15.05
N VAL A 403 -8.06 -23.35 -14.52
CA VAL A 403 -7.98 -23.80 -13.12
C VAL A 403 -7.93 -25.32 -13.09
N LEU A 404 -6.99 -25.88 -12.31
CA LEU A 404 -6.89 -27.30 -12.06
C LEU A 404 -7.17 -27.59 -10.59
N ILE A 405 -7.86 -28.69 -10.32
CA ILE A 405 -7.98 -29.26 -8.97
C ILE A 405 -7.61 -30.73 -9.08
N ASP A 406 -6.56 -31.12 -8.36
CA ASP A 406 -6.18 -32.50 -8.12
C ASP A 406 -6.69 -33.02 -6.77
N ASN A 407 -6.54 -34.32 -6.50
CA ASN A 407 -6.98 -34.93 -5.26
C ASN A 407 -6.27 -34.43 -3.99
N GLY A 408 -5.16 -33.71 -4.11
CA GLY A 408 -4.47 -33.02 -3.02
C GLY A 408 -4.98 -31.61 -2.74
N ASP A 409 -5.74 -31.03 -3.67
CA ASP A 409 -6.01 -29.59 -3.71
C ASP A 409 -7.23 -29.14 -2.91
N VAL A 410 -7.24 -27.84 -2.61
CA VAL A 410 -8.42 -27.17 -2.10
C VAL A 410 -9.52 -27.23 -3.16
N GLY A 411 -10.68 -27.75 -2.78
CA GLY A 411 -11.81 -27.96 -3.70
C GLY A 411 -12.02 -29.44 -4.06
N TYR A 412 -11.05 -30.33 -3.78
CA TYR A 412 -11.28 -31.76 -3.85
C TYR A 412 -11.88 -32.32 -2.56
N SER A 413 -12.80 -33.27 -2.71
CA SER A 413 -13.24 -34.12 -1.61
C SER A 413 -13.68 -35.50 -2.11
N SER A 414 -13.73 -36.49 -1.22
CA SER A 414 -14.27 -37.80 -1.57
C SER A 414 -15.05 -38.45 -0.43
N THR A 415 -16.00 -39.30 -0.80
CA THR A 415 -16.80 -40.12 0.12
C THR A 415 -16.72 -41.59 -0.31
N GLY A 416 -16.78 -42.52 0.64
CA GLY A 416 -16.68 -43.96 0.36
C GLY A 416 -15.27 -44.51 0.56
N SER A 417 -14.94 -45.60 -0.16
CA SER A 417 -13.72 -46.40 0.07
C SER A 417 -12.57 -46.10 -0.90
N TRP A 418 -12.32 -44.82 -1.18
CA TRP A 418 -11.22 -44.37 -2.02
C TRP A 418 -9.87 -44.67 -1.38
N ASN A 419 -8.91 -45.14 -2.19
CA ASN A 419 -7.56 -45.45 -1.76
C ASN A 419 -6.58 -44.57 -2.53
N THR A 420 -5.71 -43.88 -1.81
CA THR A 420 -4.72 -43.02 -2.44
C THR A 420 -3.60 -43.84 -3.06
N LEU A 421 -3.22 -43.46 -4.28
CA LEU A 421 -2.07 -43.94 -5.03
C LEU A 421 -1.02 -42.84 -4.96
N TYR A 422 0.23 -43.17 -4.62
CA TYR A 422 1.30 -42.18 -4.44
C TYR A 422 2.51 -42.48 -5.31
N TYR A 423 3.28 -41.43 -5.59
CA TYR A 423 4.64 -41.48 -6.16
C TYR A 423 4.72 -42.12 -7.55
N ASP A 424 3.70 -41.89 -8.38
CA ASP A 424 3.66 -42.35 -9.75
C ASP A 424 3.42 -41.16 -10.67
N ALA A 425 4.50 -40.66 -11.27
CA ALA A 425 4.52 -39.46 -12.11
C ALA A 425 3.70 -39.56 -13.41
N ARG A 426 2.94 -40.65 -13.58
CA ARG A 426 1.95 -40.82 -14.65
C ARG A 426 0.56 -40.33 -14.25
N TYR A 427 0.32 -40.10 -12.97
CA TYR A 427 -0.84 -39.35 -12.47
C TYR A 427 -0.45 -37.88 -12.30
N PHE A 428 -1.43 -36.99 -12.36
CA PHE A 428 -1.21 -35.56 -12.12
C PHE A 428 -0.66 -35.35 -10.70
N GLU A 429 0.29 -34.43 -10.54
CA GLU A 429 1.08 -34.24 -9.30
C GLU A 429 1.72 -35.49 -8.66
N SER A 430 1.77 -36.60 -9.39
CA SER A 430 2.27 -37.92 -8.97
C SER A 430 1.39 -38.69 -7.98
N ASP A 431 0.11 -38.37 -7.84
CA ASP A 431 -0.86 -39.11 -7.03
C ASP A 431 -2.28 -39.17 -7.63
N ALA A 432 -3.10 -40.08 -7.12
CA ALA A 432 -4.48 -40.30 -7.56
C ALA A 432 -5.31 -40.95 -6.46
N GLN A 433 -6.64 -40.95 -6.58
CA GLN A 433 -7.54 -41.77 -5.75
C GLN A 433 -8.15 -42.91 -6.56
N ARG A 434 -8.19 -44.12 -6.00
CA ARG A 434 -8.79 -45.30 -6.64
C ARG A 434 -9.92 -45.90 -5.82
N LEU A 435 -11.05 -46.12 -6.48
CA LEU A 435 -12.16 -46.91 -5.98
C LEU A 435 -12.13 -48.29 -6.63
N ASN A 436 -11.94 -49.36 -5.85
CA ASN A 436 -11.83 -50.71 -6.42
C ASN A 436 -13.20 -51.27 -6.84
N LEU A 437 -13.19 -52.19 -7.80
CA LEU A 437 -14.39 -52.89 -8.28
C LEU A 437 -15.25 -53.43 -7.13
N GLY A 438 -16.53 -53.08 -7.13
CA GLY A 438 -17.52 -53.51 -6.14
C GLY A 438 -17.52 -52.69 -4.84
N GLN A 439 -16.73 -51.63 -4.76
CA GLN A 439 -16.84 -50.59 -3.73
C GLN A 439 -17.69 -49.42 -4.24
N SER A 440 -18.26 -48.65 -3.31
CA SER A 440 -19.01 -47.44 -3.64
C SER A 440 -18.36 -46.20 -3.06
N GLY A 441 -18.50 -45.10 -3.79
CA GLY A 441 -17.91 -43.83 -3.42
C GLY A 441 -18.07 -42.76 -4.51
N THR A 442 -17.82 -41.52 -4.11
CA THR A 442 -17.86 -40.36 -5.00
C THR A 442 -16.64 -39.51 -4.73
N ALA A 443 -15.89 -39.16 -5.77
CA ALA A 443 -14.89 -38.09 -5.76
C ALA A 443 -15.55 -36.83 -6.32
N THR A 444 -15.25 -35.67 -5.74
CA THR A 444 -15.88 -34.38 -6.07
C THR A 444 -14.79 -33.32 -6.19
N TRP A 445 -14.87 -32.52 -7.26
CA TRP A 445 -14.05 -31.33 -7.49
C TRP A 445 -14.98 -30.12 -7.58
N ASP A 446 -14.82 -29.16 -6.66
CA ASP A 446 -15.63 -27.96 -6.54
C ASP A 446 -14.81 -26.71 -6.90
N PHE A 447 -15.04 -26.20 -8.11
CA PHE A 447 -14.51 -24.91 -8.57
C PHE A 447 -15.49 -23.82 -8.13
N THR A 448 -15.04 -22.85 -7.34
CA THR A 448 -15.90 -21.82 -6.74
C THR A 448 -15.41 -20.42 -7.06
N ASN A 449 -16.29 -19.41 -6.91
CA ASN A 449 -16.00 -18.00 -7.20
C ASN A 449 -15.57 -17.75 -8.65
N LEU A 450 -16.07 -18.56 -9.58
CA LEU A 450 -15.77 -18.42 -10.99
C LEU A 450 -16.42 -17.17 -11.58
N THR A 451 -15.72 -16.53 -12.52
CA THR A 451 -16.27 -15.42 -13.29
C THR A 451 -17.32 -15.91 -14.28
N ALA A 452 -18.21 -15.02 -14.71
CA ALA A 452 -19.22 -15.40 -15.67
C ALA A 452 -18.59 -15.74 -17.02
N GLY A 453 -19.05 -16.83 -17.63
CA GLY A 453 -18.49 -17.30 -18.90
C GLY A 453 -18.86 -18.74 -19.18
N THR A 454 -18.30 -19.26 -20.28
CA THR A 454 -18.35 -20.68 -20.60
C THR A 454 -17.02 -21.31 -20.33
N TYR A 455 -17.08 -22.55 -19.86
CA TYR A 455 -15.92 -23.32 -19.46
C TYR A 455 -15.94 -24.66 -20.17
N THR A 456 -14.79 -25.06 -20.69
CA THR A 456 -14.50 -26.47 -20.98
C THR A 456 -14.17 -27.17 -19.66
N VAL A 457 -14.58 -28.43 -19.53
CA VAL A 457 -14.26 -29.26 -18.37
C VAL A 457 -13.64 -30.54 -18.88
N SER A 458 -12.44 -30.83 -18.39
CA SER A 458 -11.64 -31.96 -18.84
C SER A 458 -11.09 -32.75 -17.66
N ALA A 459 -10.83 -34.04 -17.86
CA ALA A 459 -10.30 -34.95 -16.86
C ALA A 459 -9.08 -35.69 -17.40
N THR A 460 -8.15 -36.03 -16.52
CA THR A 460 -7.04 -36.92 -16.84
C THR A 460 -7.08 -38.18 -15.98
N TRP A 461 -6.46 -39.26 -16.45
CA TRP A 461 -6.28 -40.50 -15.68
C TRP A 461 -5.23 -41.39 -16.33
N LEU A 462 -4.62 -42.25 -15.51
CA LEU A 462 -3.80 -43.35 -16.02
C LEU A 462 -4.66 -44.52 -16.50
N ASN A 463 -4.51 -44.88 -17.77
CA ASN A 463 -5.19 -46.01 -18.38
C ASN A 463 -4.66 -47.37 -17.90
N ASP A 464 -5.55 -48.34 -17.68
CA ASP A 464 -5.17 -49.71 -17.29
C ASP A 464 -6.28 -50.72 -17.65
N PRO A 465 -5.96 -51.95 -18.14
CA PRO A 465 -6.98 -52.93 -18.55
C PRO A 465 -7.93 -53.42 -17.45
N LEU A 466 -7.66 -53.11 -16.18
CA LEU A 466 -8.53 -53.41 -15.04
C LEU A 466 -9.41 -52.22 -14.63
N ARG A 467 -9.39 -51.12 -15.39
CA ARG A 467 -10.25 -49.96 -15.17
C ARG A 467 -11.64 -50.19 -15.75
N ALA A 468 -12.59 -49.38 -15.27
CA ALA A 468 -13.95 -49.43 -15.77
C ALA A 468 -14.01 -48.84 -17.19
N THR A 469 -14.74 -49.51 -18.09
CA THR A 469 -15.11 -48.96 -19.40
C THR A 469 -16.36 -48.08 -19.33
N ASN A 470 -16.84 -47.81 -18.11
CA ASN A 470 -18.08 -47.10 -17.84
C ASN A 470 -17.95 -46.20 -16.60
N ALA A 471 -16.79 -45.57 -16.43
CA ALA A 471 -16.58 -44.62 -15.35
C ALA A 471 -17.46 -43.38 -15.60
N GLU A 472 -18.30 -43.00 -14.64
CA GLU A 472 -19.28 -41.92 -14.86
C GLU A 472 -18.86 -40.63 -14.14
N TYR A 473 -18.45 -39.64 -14.93
CA TYR A 473 -18.28 -38.26 -14.48
C TYR A 473 -19.60 -37.52 -14.64
N ASN A 474 -20.09 -36.84 -13.62
CA ASN A 474 -21.24 -35.96 -13.71
C ASN A 474 -20.80 -34.52 -13.47
N VAL A 475 -21.00 -33.67 -14.48
CA VAL A 475 -20.75 -32.24 -14.44
C VAL A 475 -22.07 -31.54 -14.13
N ALA A 476 -22.13 -30.85 -12.98
CA ALA A 476 -23.36 -30.23 -12.51
C ALA A 476 -23.89 -29.20 -13.52
N GLY A 477 -25.17 -29.34 -13.91
CA GLY A 477 -25.81 -28.48 -14.91
C GLY A 477 -25.72 -29.00 -16.35
N VAL A 478 -24.83 -29.95 -16.65
CA VAL A 478 -24.73 -30.62 -17.95
C VAL A 478 -25.31 -32.03 -17.88
N GLY A 479 -24.80 -32.88 -16.97
CA GLY A 479 -25.23 -34.26 -16.81
C GLY A 479 -24.08 -35.26 -16.77
N PRO A 480 -24.38 -36.57 -16.79
CA PRO A 480 -23.39 -37.63 -16.75
C PRO A 480 -22.71 -37.86 -18.11
N VAL A 481 -21.40 -38.11 -18.03
CA VAL A 481 -20.46 -38.43 -19.10
C VAL A 481 -19.82 -39.76 -18.72
N VAL A 482 -19.96 -40.76 -19.57
CA VAL A 482 -19.44 -42.10 -19.31
C VAL A 482 -18.18 -42.30 -20.12
N VAL A 483 -17.06 -42.58 -19.44
CA VAL A 483 -15.76 -42.74 -20.09
C VAL A 483 -15.14 -44.13 -19.93
N ASP A 484 -14.30 -44.52 -20.89
CA ASP A 484 -13.50 -45.74 -20.83
C ASP A 484 -12.08 -45.49 -20.29
N GLN A 485 -11.89 -45.75 -18.98
CA GLN A 485 -10.58 -45.60 -18.35
C GLN A 485 -9.55 -46.69 -18.71
N GLN A 486 -9.87 -47.63 -19.61
CA GLN A 486 -8.87 -48.54 -20.19
C GLN A 486 -8.10 -47.87 -21.33
N VAL A 487 -8.68 -46.81 -21.90
CA VAL A 487 -8.05 -45.94 -22.89
C VAL A 487 -7.44 -44.74 -22.16
N ALA A 488 -6.30 -44.25 -22.65
CA ALA A 488 -5.67 -43.06 -22.10
C ALA A 488 -6.39 -41.83 -22.65
N PRO A 489 -6.56 -40.76 -21.84
CA PRO A 489 -7.05 -39.49 -22.36
C PRO A 489 -6.24 -39.07 -23.59
N ASN A 490 -6.91 -38.54 -24.60
CA ASN A 490 -6.35 -38.34 -25.93
C ASN A 490 -6.96 -37.16 -26.70
N ASP A 491 -7.89 -36.40 -26.13
CA ASP A 491 -8.53 -35.27 -26.83
C ASP A 491 -7.55 -34.11 -27.06
N PHE A 492 -6.71 -33.79 -26.06
CA PHE A 492 -5.64 -32.81 -26.19
C PHE A 492 -4.52 -33.03 -25.18
N ALA A 493 -3.40 -32.32 -25.36
CA ALA A 493 -2.26 -32.37 -24.46
C ALA A 493 -1.93 -30.97 -23.92
N ALA A 494 -1.97 -30.82 -22.59
CA ALA A 494 -1.70 -29.57 -21.86
C ALA A 494 -1.14 -29.89 -20.47
N ASP A 495 -0.45 -28.94 -19.84
CA ASP A 495 0.05 -29.08 -18.45
C ASP A 495 0.98 -30.31 -18.23
N GLY A 496 1.56 -30.84 -19.32
CA GLY A 496 2.38 -32.06 -19.31
C GLY A 496 1.61 -33.39 -19.34
N PHE A 497 0.28 -33.34 -19.48
CA PHE A 497 -0.61 -34.51 -19.49
C PHE A 497 -1.53 -34.51 -20.71
N ASN A 498 -2.14 -35.65 -20.99
CA ASN A 498 -3.25 -35.72 -21.92
C ASN A 498 -4.56 -35.59 -21.15
N TRP A 499 -5.55 -34.99 -21.80
CA TRP A 499 -6.84 -34.65 -21.22
C TRP A 499 -7.98 -35.18 -22.07
N GLU A 500 -9.05 -35.57 -21.40
CA GLU A 500 -10.33 -35.93 -21.99
C GLU A 500 -11.32 -34.81 -21.69
N ILE A 501 -11.97 -34.24 -22.70
CA ILE A 501 -13.03 -33.26 -22.57
C ILE A 501 -14.28 -33.96 -22.09
N LEU A 502 -14.71 -33.70 -20.85
CA LEU A 502 -15.98 -34.18 -20.32
C LEU A 502 -17.16 -33.38 -20.90
N THR A 503 -16.99 -32.06 -21.04
CA THR A 503 -17.97 -31.19 -21.69
C THR A 503 -17.28 -29.95 -22.26
N ALA A 504 -17.65 -29.61 -23.49
CA ALA A 504 -17.15 -28.44 -24.21
C ALA A 504 -17.76 -27.11 -23.68
N ALA A 505 -18.91 -27.15 -23.01
CA ALA A 505 -19.58 -25.93 -22.58
C ALA A 505 -20.34 -26.09 -21.25
N VAL A 506 -19.86 -25.41 -20.21
CA VAL A 506 -20.59 -25.15 -18.97
C VAL A 506 -20.74 -23.65 -18.79
N VAL A 507 -22.00 -23.16 -18.80
CA VAL A 507 -22.28 -21.74 -18.58
C VAL A 507 -22.36 -21.44 -17.10
N VAL A 508 -21.50 -20.52 -16.64
CA VAL A 508 -21.41 -20.10 -15.24
C VAL A 508 -21.87 -18.65 -15.12
N ALA A 509 -22.75 -18.38 -14.15
CA ALA A 509 -23.17 -17.03 -13.79
C ALA A 509 -22.11 -16.34 -12.90
N PRO A 510 -22.13 -15.00 -12.73
CA PRO A 510 -21.14 -14.30 -11.90
C PRO A 510 -21.09 -14.86 -10.47
N GLY A 511 -19.89 -15.23 -9.99
CA GLY A 511 -19.68 -15.84 -8.67
C GLY A 511 -20.20 -17.28 -8.57
N GLY A 512 -20.40 -17.94 -9.70
CA GLY A 512 -20.90 -19.31 -9.79
C GLY A 512 -19.84 -20.36 -9.50
N SER A 513 -20.21 -21.61 -9.69
CA SER A 513 -19.36 -22.77 -9.40
C SER A 513 -19.55 -23.86 -10.45
N ILE A 514 -18.49 -24.63 -10.70
CA ILE A 514 -18.55 -25.89 -11.45
C ILE A 514 -18.25 -27.01 -10.46
N THR A 515 -19.16 -27.98 -10.36
CA THR A 515 -18.95 -29.19 -9.55
C THR A 515 -18.88 -30.38 -10.48
N VAL A 516 -17.77 -31.10 -10.42
CA VAL A 516 -17.58 -32.38 -11.12
C VAL A 516 -17.58 -33.49 -10.10
N THR A 517 -18.28 -34.59 -10.41
CA THR A 517 -18.30 -35.78 -9.55
C THR A 517 -17.96 -37.02 -10.34
N LEU A 518 -17.09 -37.88 -9.82
CA LEU A 518 -16.83 -39.22 -10.35
C LEU A 518 -17.38 -40.24 -9.36
N SER A 519 -18.33 -41.08 -9.79
CA SER A 519 -18.96 -42.07 -8.92
C SER A 519 -19.12 -43.43 -9.59
N ASP A 520 -19.45 -44.45 -8.78
CA ASP A 520 -19.74 -45.79 -9.30
C ASP A 520 -21.12 -45.87 -9.99
N ASN A 521 -22.07 -44.96 -9.70
CA ASN A 521 -23.48 -44.87 -10.15
C ASN A 521 -24.13 -46.20 -10.63
N GLY A 522 -23.94 -47.26 -9.83
CA GLY A 522 -24.12 -48.66 -10.24
C GLY A 522 -22.82 -49.44 -9.96
N PRO A 523 -22.72 -50.74 -10.26
CA PRO A 523 -21.40 -51.38 -10.24
C PRO A 523 -20.67 -51.01 -11.54
N ALA A 524 -19.75 -50.04 -11.48
CA ALA A 524 -18.72 -49.88 -12.48
C ALA A 524 -18.11 -51.26 -12.82
N ASN A 525 -17.85 -51.54 -14.10
CA ASN A 525 -17.43 -52.87 -14.53
C ASN A 525 -15.93 -53.14 -14.27
N GLY A 526 -15.21 -52.14 -13.74
CA GLY A 526 -13.83 -52.20 -13.27
C GLY A 526 -13.61 -51.24 -12.09
N ALA A 527 -12.36 -51.04 -11.68
CA ALA A 527 -12.02 -49.98 -10.73
C ALA A 527 -11.93 -48.63 -11.43
N ILE A 528 -12.24 -47.53 -10.74
CA ILE A 528 -12.16 -46.16 -11.27
C ILE A 528 -11.07 -45.38 -10.55
N ASN A 529 -10.34 -44.56 -11.30
CA ASN A 529 -9.36 -43.61 -10.79
C ASN A 529 -9.93 -42.19 -10.90
N ALA A 530 -9.80 -41.43 -9.82
CA ALA A 530 -9.99 -39.99 -9.74
C ALA A 530 -8.60 -39.36 -9.64
N ASP A 531 -8.30 -38.41 -10.51
CA ASP A 531 -7.01 -37.71 -10.59
C ASP A 531 -7.35 -36.20 -10.71
N ALA A 532 -6.72 -35.45 -11.61
CA ALA A 532 -7.06 -34.05 -11.83
C ALA A 532 -8.28 -33.80 -12.73
N ILE A 533 -9.03 -32.74 -12.39
CA ILE A 533 -9.99 -32.06 -13.26
C ILE A 533 -9.41 -30.70 -13.63
N ARG A 534 -9.49 -30.37 -14.93
CA ARG A 534 -9.11 -29.08 -15.50
C ARG A 534 -10.39 -28.38 -15.98
N ILE A 535 -10.54 -27.11 -15.62
CA ILE A 535 -11.48 -26.23 -16.31
C ILE A 535 -10.68 -25.15 -17.02
N GLN A 536 -11.10 -24.81 -18.23
CA GLN A 536 -10.58 -23.64 -18.94
C GLN A 536 -11.76 -22.77 -19.31
N ARG A 537 -11.69 -21.48 -18.99
CA ARG A 537 -12.65 -20.53 -19.49
C ARG A 537 -12.38 -20.34 -20.97
N VAL A 538 -13.42 -20.51 -21.77
CA VAL A 538 -13.36 -20.19 -23.19
C VAL A 538 -13.05 -18.70 -23.33
N GLY A 539 -11.88 -18.41 -23.91
CA GLY A 539 -11.39 -17.06 -24.13
C GLY A 539 -12.24 -16.32 -25.16
N PRO A 540 -12.31 -14.99 -25.07
CA PRO A 540 -12.71 -14.20 -26.22
C PRO A 540 -11.59 -14.15 -27.26
N LEU A 541 -11.89 -14.16 -28.56
CA LEU A 541 -10.88 -13.83 -29.55
C LEU A 541 -10.42 -12.37 -29.36
N MET A 542 -9.12 -12.16 -29.20
CA MET A 542 -8.55 -10.84 -28.93
C MET A 542 -7.99 -10.16 -30.19
N ALA A 543 -8.01 -8.83 -30.22
CA ALA A 543 -7.23 -8.05 -31.18
C ALA A 543 -5.74 -8.12 -30.81
N ALA A 544 -4.89 -8.67 -31.69
CA ALA A 544 -3.47 -8.91 -31.40
C ALA A 544 -2.70 -7.64 -31.03
N ALA A 545 -3.09 -6.49 -31.59
CA ALA A 545 -2.46 -5.19 -31.33
C ALA A 545 -3.04 -4.43 -30.12
N GLY A 546 -3.92 -5.05 -29.32
CA GLY A 546 -4.64 -4.39 -28.23
C GLY A 546 -5.68 -3.37 -28.73
N VAL A 547 -6.23 -2.55 -27.84
CA VAL A 547 -7.32 -1.60 -28.17
C VAL A 547 -6.85 -0.51 -29.13
N SER A 548 -7.64 -0.22 -30.17
CA SER A 548 -7.34 0.87 -31.09
C SER A 548 -7.52 2.24 -30.43
N SER A 549 -6.61 3.16 -30.73
CA SER A 549 -6.72 4.57 -30.30
C SER A 549 -7.82 5.36 -31.02
N THR A 550 -8.45 4.78 -32.04
CA THR A 550 -9.57 5.36 -32.80
C THR A 550 -10.85 4.58 -32.56
N ALA A 551 -11.99 5.27 -32.50
CA ALA A 551 -13.30 4.61 -32.38
C ALA A 551 -13.95 4.46 -33.77
N ALA A 552 -14.02 3.23 -34.28
CA ALA A 552 -14.76 2.90 -35.48
C ALA A 552 -16.29 2.87 -35.24
N PRO A 553 -17.11 3.06 -36.29
CA PRO A 553 -18.57 2.92 -36.18
C PRO A 553 -19.00 1.48 -35.83
N SER A 554 -20.10 1.35 -35.10
CA SER A 554 -20.71 0.05 -34.79
C SER A 554 -21.37 -0.60 -36.02
N ILE A 555 -21.26 -1.92 -36.14
CA ILE A 555 -22.02 -2.72 -37.12
C ILE A 555 -23.46 -2.98 -36.67
N THR A 556 -24.30 -3.45 -37.59
CA THR A 556 -25.69 -3.84 -37.31
C THR A 556 -25.85 -5.36 -37.23
N GLN A 557 -26.92 -5.82 -36.58
CA GLN A 557 -27.24 -7.26 -36.53
C GLN A 557 -27.40 -7.86 -37.94
N SER A 558 -27.91 -7.08 -38.91
CA SER A 558 -28.04 -7.55 -40.29
C SER A 558 -26.70 -7.80 -40.97
N ASP A 559 -25.65 -7.06 -40.58
CA ASP A 559 -24.29 -7.27 -41.07
C ASP A 559 -23.73 -8.58 -40.51
N LEU A 560 -23.91 -8.81 -39.21
CA LEU A 560 -23.53 -10.06 -38.54
C LEU A 560 -24.26 -11.29 -39.11
N ASP A 561 -25.58 -11.23 -39.23
CA ASP A 561 -26.38 -12.34 -39.77
C ASP A 561 -25.94 -12.74 -41.19
N SER A 562 -25.50 -11.77 -42.01
CA SER A 562 -25.03 -12.04 -43.38
C SER A 562 -23.71 -12.82 -43.44
N VAL A 563 -22.92 -12.75 -42.37
CA VAL A 563 -21.63 -13.44 -42.23
C VAL A 563 -21.80 -14.84 -41.62
N VAL A 564 -22.75 -15.01 -40.69
CA VAL A 564 -23.02 -16.30 -40.03
C VAL A 564 -23.35 -17.40 -41.04
N ASP A 565 -24.17 -17.11 -42.06
CA ASP A 565 -24.51 -18.09 -43.11
C ASP A 565 -23.26 -18.58 -43.87
N ALA A 566 -22.31 -17.69 -44.12
CA ALA A 566 -21.05 -18.02 -44.77
C ALA A 566 -20.13 -18.83 -43.86
N ALA A 567 -20.06 -18.48 -42.57
CA ALA A 567 -19.29 -19.22 -41.57
C ALA A 567 -19.76 -20.68 -41.47
N LEU A 568 -21.07 -20.93 -41.41
CA LEU A 568 -21.63 -22.28 -41.41
C LEU A 568 -21.27 -23.07 -42.69
N SER A 569 -21.26 -22.40 -43.84
CA SER A 569 -20.89 -23.02 -45.12
C SER A 569 -19.41 -23.43 -45.17
N TYR A 570 -18.51 -22.64 -44.56
CA TYR A 570 -17.10 -23.00 -44.42
C TYR A 570 -16.91 -24.20 -43.49
N TRP A 571 -17.60 -24.22 -42.34
CA TRP A 571 -17.57 -25.36 -41.42
C TRP A 571 -18.15 -26.65 -42.02
N GLU A 572 -19.22 -26.57 -42.81
CA GLU A 572 -19.75 -27.70 -43.59
C GLU A 572 -18.69 -28.24 -44.58
N THR A 573 -18.01 -27.34 -45.28
CA THR A 573 -16.97 -27.71 -46.26
C THR A 573 -15.74 -28.31 -45.59
N ALA A 574 -15.42 -27.89 -44.37
CA ALA A 574 -14.30 -28.40 -43.59
C ALA A 574 -14.54 -29.84 -43.10
N GLY A 575 -15.80 -30.29 -43.02
CA GLY A 575 -16.15 -31.70 -42.83
C GLY A 575 -17.05 -32.03 -41.64
N LEU A 576 -17.72 -31.04 -41.04
CA LEU A 576 -18.65 -31.29 -39.94
C LEU A 576 -19.82 -32.21 -40.33
N SER A 577 -20.27 -33.01 -39.38
CA SER A 577 -21.47 -33.84 -39.51
C SER A 577 -22.77 -33.01 -39.47
N ASP A 578 -23.86 -33.59 -39.96
CA ASP A 578 -25.20 -32.96 -39.92
C ASP A 578 -25.61 -32.55 -38.49
N ALA A 579 -25.23 -33.33 -37.48
CA ALA A 579 -25.57 -33.05 -36.09
C ALA A 579 -24.76 -31.86 -35.53
N GLN A 580 -23.48 -31.75 -35.89
CA GLN A 580 -22.62 -30.63 -35.50
C GLN A 580 -23.08 -29.33 -36.19
N LEU A 581 -23.50 -29.39 -37.45
CA LEU A 581 -24.06 -28.23 -38.15
C LEU A 581 -25.40 -27.79 -37.55
N GLU A 582 -26.25 -28.73 -37.09
CA GLU A 582 -27.49 -28.40 -36.38
C GLU A 582 -27.20 -27.72 -35.03
N LEU A 583 -26.15 -28.14 -34.31
CA LEU A 583 -25.67 -27.47 -33.11
C LEU A 583 -25.24 -26.03 -33.41
N LEU A 584 -24.37 -25.83 -34.40
CA LEU A 584 -23.91 -24.49 -34.78
C LEU A 584 -25.05 -23.59 -35.24
N GLY A 585 -26.02 -24.14 -35.98
CA GLY A 585 -27.23 -23.41 -36.40
C GLY A 585 -28.15 -23.00 -35.25
N SER A 586 -27.97 -23.56 -34.05
CA SER A 586 -28.72 -23.19 -32.84
C SER A 586 -28.09 -22.03 -32.06
N VAL A 587 -26.88 -21.60 -32.45
CA VAL A 587 -26.15 -20.51 -31.80
C VAL A 587 -26.85 -19.17 -32.06
N ASN A 588 -27.06 -18.42 -30.98
CA ASN A 588 -27.63 -17.09 -30.99
C ASN A 588 -26.51 -16.04 -30.94
N PHE A 589 -26.37 -15.25 -32.00
CA PHE A 589 -25.37 -14.18 -32.07
C PHE A 589 -25.93 -12.86 -31.54
N VAL A 590 -25.16 -12.18 -30.69
CA VAL A 590 -25.56 -10.90 -30.07
C VAL A 590 -24.42 -9.90 -30.17
N LEU A 591 -24.71 -8.72 -30.72
CA LEU A 591 -23.79 -7.59 -30.70
C LEU A 591 -23.79 -6.89 -29.34
N THR A 592 -22.61 -6.65 -28.78
CA THR A 592 -22.41 -5.89 -27.54
C THR A 592 -21.08 -5.15 -27.56
N ASP A 593 -20.91 -4.11 -26.73
CA ASP A 593 -19.62 -3.41 -26.60
C ASP A 593 -18.78 -4.18 -25.58
N LEU A 594 -17.82 -4.96 -26.08
CA LEU A 594 -16.98 -5.81 -25.25
C LEU A 594 -15.82 -4.98 -24.67
N PRO A 595 -15.37 -5.26 -23.43
CA PRO A 595 -14.25 -4.54 -22.83
C PRO A 595 -12.92 -4.88 -23.51
N ASP A 596 -11.91 -4.08 -23.21
CA ASP A 596 -10.53 -4.26 -23.66
C ASP A 596 -10.41 -4.46 -25.18
N ALA A 597 -9.62 -5.45 -25.59
CA ALA A 597 -9.33 -5.78 -26.98
C ALA A 597 -10.17 -6.97 -27.49
N MET A 598 -11.26 -7.32 -26.82
CA MET A 598 -12.11 -8.45 -27.19
C MET A 598 -12.85 -8.19 -28.51
N LEU A 599 -12.83 -9.19 -29.41
CA LEU A 599 -13.51 -9.15 -30.72
C LEU A 599 -14.79 -10.00 -30.72
N GLY A 600 -14.75 -11.16 -30.07
CA GLY A 600 -15.87 -12.08 -29.92
C GLY A 600 -15.73 -12.88 -28.63
N GLY A 601 -16.78 -13.59 -28.21
CA GLY A 601 -16.68 -14.55 -27.13
C GLY A 601 -17.93 -15.43 -27.00
N ALA A 602 -17.74 -16.74 -26.85
CA ALA A 602 -18.81 -17.70 -26.68
C ALA A 602 -19.28 -17.84 -25.21
N SER A 603 -20.59 -17.87 -25.02
CA SER A 603 -21.26 -18.15 -23.75
C SER A 603 -22.42 -19.13 -23.93
N GLY A 604 -22.16 -20.44 -23.88
CA GLY A 604 -23.12 -21.50 -24.18
C GLY A 604 -23.50 -21.45 -25.66
N THR A 605 -24.78 -21.53 -25.99
CA THR A 605 -25.27 -21.33 -27.38
C THR A 605 -25.46 -19.84 -27.71
N THR A 606 -24.79 -18.92 -27.02
CA THR A 606 -24.81 -17.49 -27.35
C THR A 606 -23.40 -17.02 -27.64
N VAL A 607 -23.18 -16.44 -28.82
CA VAL A 607 -21.90 -15.82 -29.16
C VAL A 607 -22.08 -14.31 -29.11
N LEU A 608 -21.23 -13.64 -28.31
CA LEU A 608 -21.14 -12.19 -28.25
C LEU A 608 -20.09 -11.73 -29.26
N ILE A 609 -20.42 -10.69 -30.03
CA ILE A 609 -19.49 -10.05 -30.97
C ILE A 609 -19.39 -8.58 -30.60
N ASP A 610 -18.16 -8.06 -30.58
CA ASP A 610 -17.94 -6.66 -30.27
C ASP A 610 -18.59 -5.75 -31.34
N VAL A 611 -19.20 -4.64 -30.94
CA VAL A 611 -19.89 -3.76 -31.88
C VAL A 611 -18.93 -3.05 -32.83
N ASN A 612 -17.69 -2.78 -32.42
CA ASN A 612 -16.77 -1.90 -33.14
C ASN A 612 -15.36 -2.49 -33.38
N ALA A 613 -15.16 -3.78 -33.09
CA ALA A 613 -13.90 -4.49 -33.19
C ALA A 613 -12.76 -3.83 -32.40
N ALA A 614 -12.99 -3.56 -31.11
CA ALA A 614 -12.04 -2.88 -30.22
C ALA A 614 -11.50 -1.55 -30.80
N GLY A 615 -12.34 -0.86 -31.58
CA GLY A 615 -12.06 0.40 -32.27
C GLY A 615 -11.41 0.28 -33.66
N TYR A 616 -11.03 -0.91 -34.13
CA TYR A 616 -10.48 -1.08 -35.49
C TYR A 616 -11.54 -1.07 -36.59
N GLY A 617 -12.79 -1.38 -36.25
CA GLY A 617 -13.86 -1.54 -37.21
C GLY A 617 -13.85 -2.90 -37.90
N TRP A 618 -15.04 -3.34 -38.30
CA TRP A 618 -15.26 -4.63 -38.94
C TRP A 618 -15.21 -4.54 -40.46
N PHE A 619 -14.43 -5.41 -41.07
CA PHE A 619 -14.63 -5.79 -42.45
C PHE A 619 -15.78 -6.78 -42.54
N VAL A 620 -16.91 -6.31 -43.08
CA VAL A 620 -18.09 -7.12 -43.41
C VAL A 620 -18.02 -7.45 -44.89
N ASP A 621 -17.69 -8.70 -45.21
CA ASP A 621 -17.48 -9.13 -46.57
C ASP A 621 -18.80 -9.31 -47.32
N GLY A 622 -18.95 -8.62 -48.46
CA GLY A 622 -20.10 -8.79 -49.35
C GLY A 622 -20.05 -10.05 -50.21
N THR A 623 -18.89 -10.70 -50.29
CA THR A 623 -18.58 -11.92 -51.04
C THR A 623 -17.76 -12.90 -50.18
N PRO A 624 -18.27 -13.32 -49.00
CA PRO A 624 -17.47 -14.03 -47.98
C PRO A 624 -16.92 -15.39 -48.44
N LEU A 625 -17.54 -16.02 -49.45
CA LEU A 625 -17.11 -17.31 -50.00
C LEU A 625 -16.00 -17.19 -51.08
N ASP A 626 -15.70 -15.98 -51.56
CA ASP A 626 -14.72 -15.76 -52.63
C ASP A 626 -13.36 -15.25 -52.09
N SER A 627 -13.34 -14.63 -50.91
CA SER A 627 -12.16 -14.02 -50.28
C SER A 627 -11.36 -13.09 -51.22
N SER A 628 -12.06 -12.32 -52.05
CA SER A 628 -11.47 -11.58 -53.17
C SER A 628 -10.63 -10.37 -52.73
N GLU A 629 -10.82 -9.95 -51.48
CA GLU A 629 -10.20 -8.82 -50.80
C GLU A 629 -8.84 -9.19 -50.19
N PHE A 630 -8.51 -10.48 -50.18
CA PHE A 630 -7.32 -11.02 -49.55
C PHE A 630 -6.40 -11.67 -50.59
N THR A 631 -5.10 -11.68 -50.28
CA THR A 631 -4.10 -12.40 -51.04
C THR A 631 -3.42 -13.41 -50.11
N LEU A 632 -3.33 -14.66 -50.56
CA LEU A 632 -2.60 -15.69 -49.83
C LEU A 632 -1.09 -15.38 -49.88
N LEU A 633 -0.51 -15.09 -48.72
CA LEU A 633 0.91 -14.81 -48.55
C LEU A 633 1.45 -15.67 -47.40
N ASP A 634 2.44 -16.50 -47.70
CA ASP A 634 3.10 -17.39 -46.73
C ASP A 634 2.14 -18.27 -45.89
N GLY A 635 0.97 -18.60 -46.44
CA GLY A 635 -0.05 -19.44 -45.79
C GLY A 635 -1.23 -18.68 -45.20
N SER A 636 -1.12 -17.35 -45.04
CA SER A 636 -2.17 -16.50 -44.45
C SER A 636 -2.89 -15.66 -45.51
N LEU A 637 -4.19 -15.45 -45.36
CA LEU A 637 -4.96 -14.54 -46.22
C LEU A 637 -4.85 -13.12 -45.67
N LEU A 638 -4.10 -12.26 -46.38
CA LEU A 638 -3.83 -10.89 -45.96
C LEU A 638 -4.38 -9.88 -46.96
N ALA A 639 -5.09 -8.88 -46.47
CA ALA A 639 -5.54 -7.74 -47.26
C ALA A 639 -4.42 -6.69 -47.38
N GLY A 640 -4.09 -6.32 -48.63
CA GLY A 640 -3.12 -5.27 -48.90
C GLY A 640 -3.74 -3.86 -48.86
N SER A 641 -2.93 -2.81 -48.83
CA SER A 641 -3.36 -1.41 -48.66
C SER A 641 -4.34 -0.83 -49.69
N GLY A 642 -4.66 -1.58 -50.76
CA GLY A 642 -5.66 -1.22 -51.76
C GLY A 642 -6.98 -2.01 -51.65
N SER A 643 -7.07 -2.90 -50.66
CA SER A 643 -8.25 -3.70 -50.34
C SER A 643 -9.14 -2.96 -49.35
N ASP A 644 -10.44 -3.16 -49.45
CA ASP A 644 -11.42 -2.61 -48.51
C ASP A 644 -11.27 -3.24 -47.11
N ALA A 645 -10.69 -4.43 -46.99
CA ALA A 645 -10.42 -5.10 -45.72
C ALA A 645 -9.16 -4.60 -44.99
N PHE A 646 -8.35 -3.73 -45.62
CA PHE A 646 -7.09 -3.28 -45.03
C PHE A 646 -7.28 -2.43 -43.77
N GLY A 647 -6.61 -2.83 -42.68
CA GLY A 647 -6.63 -2.14 -41.40
C GLY A 647 -7.87 -2.40 -40.53
N GLN A 648 -8.77 -3.29 -40.95
CA GLN A 648 -9.99 -3.67 -40.22
C GLN A 648 -9.88 -5.12 -39.71
N MET A 649 -10.71 -5.48 -38.73
CA MET A 649 -10.85 -6.87 -38.27
C MET A 649 -11.84 -7.63 -39.16
N ASP A 650 -11.52 -8.87 -39.55
CA ASP A 650 -12.39 -9.67 -40.41
C ASP A 650 -13.51 -10.35 -39.60
N LEU A 651 -14.76 -9.91 -39.80
CA LEU A 651 -15.90 -10.41 -39.03
C LEU A 651 -16.15 -11.90 -39.27
N LEU A 652 -15.89 -12.40 -40.48
CA LEU A 652 -16.07 -13.81 -40.83
C LEU A 652 -15.14 -14.71 -40.01
N THR A 653 -13.88 -14.33 -39.90
CA THR A 653 -12.90 -15.06 -39.09
C THR A 653 -13.35 -15.18 -37.64
N VAL A 654 -13.75 -14.07 -37.02
CA VAL A 654 -14.19 -14.07 -35.61
C VAL A 654 -15.44 -14.94 -35.43
N VAL A 655 -16.44 -14.80 -36.30
CA VAL A 655 -17.65 -15.64 -36.22
C VAL A 655 -17.32 -17.13 -36.33
N MET A 656 -16.42 -17.51 -37.24
CA MET A 656 -16.02 -18.92 -37.38
C MET A 656 -15.24 -19.43 -36.17
N HIS A 657 -14.36 -18.60 -35.59
CA HIS A 657 -13.60 -18.92 -34.38
C HIS A 657 -14.53 -19.21 -33.19
N GLU A 658 -15.51 -18.33 -32.93
CA GLU A 658 -16.46 -18.51 -31.83
C GLU A 658 -17.39 -19.73 -32.03
N LEU A 659 -17.69 -20.08 -33.28
CA LEU A 659 -18.37 -21.33 -33.61
C LEU A 659 -17.48 -22.54 -33.32
N GLY A 660 -16.17 -22.43 -33.53
CA GLY A 660 -15.18 -23.44 -33.15
C GLY A 660 -15.24 -23.75 -31.65
N HIS A 661 -15.30 -22.72 -30.80
CA HIS A 661 -15.50 -22.92 -29.36
C HIS A 661 -16.83 -23.60 -29.02
N THR A 662 -17.88 -23.35 -29.80
CA THR A 662 -19.16 -24.06 -29.62
C THR A 662 -19.03 -25.57 -29.92
N LEU A 663 -18.07 -25.96 -30.77
CA LEU A 663 -17.73 -27.36 -31.05
C LEU A 663 -16.78 -27.97 -30.00
N GLY A 664 -16.24 -27.16 -29.08
CA GLY A 664 -15.25 -27.59 -28.09
C GLY A 664 -13.80 -27.47 -28.55
N LEU A 665 -13.52 -26.76 -29.64
CA LEU A 665 -12.16 -26.38 -30.00
C LEU A 665 -11.65 -25.35 -28.98
N GLU A 666 -10.49 -25.62 -28.39
CA GLU A 666 -9.79 -24.68 -27.49
C GLU A 666 -9.00 -23.65 -28.32
N ASP A 667 -8.69 -22.53 -27.68
CA ASP A 667 -7.72 -21.59 -28.22
C ASP A 667 -6.34 -22.25 -28.35
N LEU A 668 -5.63 -21.92 -29.42
CA LEU A 668 -4.29 -22.41 -29.70
C LEU A 668 -3.27 -21.26 -29.57
N ASP A 669 -2.17 -21.55 -28.88
CA ASP A 669 -0.99 -20.67 -28.82
C ASP A 669 -0.27 -20.54 -30.19
N SER A 670 -0.70 -21.29 -31.22
CA SER A 670 -0.08 -21.28 -32.54
C SER A 670 -0.60 -20.16 -33.43
N ASP A 671 0.27 -19.21 -33.76
CA ASP A 671 -0.04 -18.11 -34.68
C ASP A 671 -0.56 -18.59 -36.04
N GLY A 672 -1.68 -18.01 -36.49
CA GLY A 672 -2.16 -18.08 -37.87
C GLY A 672 -3.22 -19.15 -38.17
N THR A 673 -3.63 -19.94 -37.16
CA THR A 673 -4.78 -20.87 -37.26
C THR A 673 -6.10 -20.19 -36.95
N LEU A 674 -7.23 -20.78 -37.37
CA LEU A 674 -8.54 -20.21 -37.06
C LEU A 674 -8.75 -20.05 -35.55
N MET A 675 -8.30 -21.04 -34.77
CA MET A 675 -8.46 -21.09 -33.32
C MET A 675 -7.31 -20.40 -32.55
N SER A 676 -6.52 -19.52 -33.17
CA SER A 676 -5.49 -18.79 -32.41
C SER A 676 -6.16 -17.75 -31.49
N GLU A 677 -5.63 -17.55 -30.28
CA GLU A 677 -6.19 -16.66 -29.24
C GLU A 677 -6.31 -15.16 -29.64
N SER A 678 -5.59 -14.75 -30.70
CA SER A 678 -5.63 -13.39 -31.20
C SER A 678 -5.64 -13.29 -32.73
N LEU A 679 -6.22 -12.20 -33.23
CA LEU A 679 -6.34 -11.89 -34.66
C LEU A 679 -5.68 -10.55 -35.00
N ASP A 680 -4.86 -10.54 -36.05
CA ASP A 680 -4.29 -9.32 -36.62
C ASP A 680 -5.29 -8.59 -37.52
N VAL A 681 -5.14 -7.27 -37.63
CA VAL A 681 -5.90 -6.49 -38.62
C VAL A 681 -5.53 -6.91 -40.03
N SER A 682 -6.49 -6.81 -40.96
CA SER A 682 -6.31 -7.17 -42.38
C SER A 682 -6.12 -8.67 -42.64
N GLU A 683 -6.29 -9.53 -41.62
CA GLU A 683 -6.13 -10.97 -41.74
C GLU A 683 -7.49 -11.67 -41.82
N ARG A 684 -7.57 -12.69 -42.67
CA ARG A 684 -8.66 -13.68 -42.66
C ARG A 684 -8.10 -15.06 -42.37
N ARG A 685 -8.78 -15.81 -41.50
CA ARG A 685 -8.49 -17.22 -41.25
C ARG A 685 -9.75 -18.04 -41.53
N LEU A 686 -9.56 -19.25 -42.07
CA LEU A 686 -10.64 -20.15 -42.48
C LEU A 686 -10.44 -21.50 -41.78
N PRO A 687 -11.52 -22.24 -41.46
CA PRO A 687 -11.39 -23.58 -40.92
C PRO A 687 -10.79 -24.53 -41.96
N SER A 688 -9.94 -25.45 -41.51
CA SER A 688 -9.36 -26.49 -42.34
C SER A 688 -9.83 -27.88 -41.95
N ALA A 689 -9.86 -28.79 -42.93
CA ALA A 689 -10.16 -30.19 -42.68
C ALA A 689 -9.08 -30.86 -41.82
N ASP A 690 -7.84 -30.36 -41.87
CA ASP A 690 -6.73 -30.88 -41.06
C ASP A 690 -6.90 -30.50 -39.58
N GLU A 691 -7.33 -29.27 -39.25
CA GLU A 691 -7.68 -28.86 -37.87
C GLU A 691 -8.83 -29.70 -37.30
N LEU A 692 -9.83 -30.02 -38.13
CA LEU A 692 -10.94 -30.89 -37.74
C LEU A 692 -10.52 -32.36 -37.62
N ASP A 693 -9.73 -32.88 -38.55
CA ASP A 693 -9.27 -34.28 -38.52
C ASP A 693 -8.32 -34.48 -37.34
N ASP A 694 -7.41 -33.55 -37.02
CA ASP A 694 -6.54 -33.66 -35.86
C ASP A 694 -7.35 -33.66 -34.54
N PHE A 695 -8.35 -32.78 -34.40
CA PHE A 695 -9.21 -32.74 -33.20
C PHE A 695 -10.14 -33.96 -33.11
N PHE A 696 -10.91 -34.25 -34.16
CA PHE A 696 -11.89 -35.34 -34.16
C PHE A 696 -11.27 -36.73 -34.31
N SER A 697 -10.05 -36.88 -34.86
CA SER A 697 -9.34 -38.16 -34.86
C SER A 697 -8.70 -38.49 -33.50
N GLY A 698 -8.42 -37.49 -32.66
CA GLY A 698 -8.07 -37.65 -31.25
C GLY A 698 -9.25 -38.19 -30.44
N ILE A 699 -10.44 -37.62 -30.69
CA ILE A 699 -11.74 -38.02 -30.14
C ILE A 699 -12.21 -39.40 -30.64
N ALA A 700 -11.68 -39.89 -31.76
CA ALA A 700 -12.07 -41.18 -32.37
C ALA A 700 -11.44 -42.40 -31.65
N GLY A 701 -11.69 -42.51 -30.34
CA GLY A 701 -11.11 -43.51 -29.44
C GLY A 701 -12.11 -44.36 -28.64
N GLY A 702 -13.43 -44.12 -28.72
CA GLY A 702 -14.43 -44.91 -27.98
C GLY A 702 -14.43 -44.69 -26.46
N ASP A 703 -13.77 -43.63 -26.01
CA ASP A 703 -13.57 -43.18 -24.63
C ASP A 703 -14.58 -42.12 -24.18
N ASN A 704 -15.14 -41.27 -25.07
CA ASN A 704 -16.26 -40.37 -24.73
C ASN A 704 -17.38 -40.32 -25.81
N PRO A 705 -18.61 -40.79 -25.51
CA PRO A 705 -19.71 -40.87 -26.47
C PRO A 705 -20.45 -39.56 -26.74
N LEU A 706 -20.08 -38.43 -26.13
CA LEU A 706 -20.73 -37.13 -26.36
C LEU A 706 -20.24 -36.41 -27.62
N LEU A 707 -19.14 -36.86 -28.21
CA LEU A 707 -18.52 -36.26 -29.40
C LEU A 707 -18.54 -37.20 -30.63
N ASP A 708 -19.20 -38.36 -30.50
CA ASP A 708 -19.32 -39.45 -31.50
C ASP A 708 -20.66 -39.40 -32.29
#